data_AF-A0A2V1BL69-F1
#
_entry.id   AF-A0A2V1BL69-F1
#
_cell.length_a   1.000
_cell.length_b   1.000
_cell.length_c   1.000
_cell.angle_alpha   90.00
_cell.angle_beta   90.00
_cell.angle_gamma   90.00
#
_symmetry.space_group_name_H-M   'P 1'
#
loop_
_entity.id
_entity.type
_entity.pdbx_description
1 polymer ?
#
loop_
_entity_poly.entity_id
_entity_poly.type
_entity_poly.pdbx_seq_one_letter_code
_entity_poly.pdbx_strand_id
1 'polypeptide(L)'
;MPDAHVEDGSPFMPPYEGPTSNDVMDAVLASNIARRSSENMVSNTRDGICSISKRNIAGGIDLMILPLGDSITHGMGSTHGNGYRSSLHTLLQSNGNRVLFIGSQRMGSMTNNRHEGYPGNIIDQIAEKGADSARSQPNIILIHAGTNDMNGNTDVNNTPTRLRNLIHGYAVMAPSAAIIVAELIPALDTVRNGMRVVLVKMSEVLDGRLQDNPDIMDKLHPSDNGYRKMAIAWNAAIQDADSRKYVETAGAQTRACFSDPHWIDEGFQASGGDPVYGDGNFVANWIDMGVVASGACKGSEIRFIRLDDDKRLDYACIRSSSRVDVWINLPDPLRPGKVLWISQDGAAPGVERDGAGVFFADINGDGRDDYLWVSNTGDVDCWINTPGHDGLTWGWRFIGNIAGGVGATRATIRFTDIDGDGRADYSIIHPVTGSVTSWLNGGVGEKPVWRPLGVIAPGVSPPQEGFKVHLGCFTGSGRADYMWVNAQGQVTGYTNNRREGANLNPLWKPQGFIAVGVGEPREVVRLTDFDGDGMIDYLTVQRERGETRLWINGGSCGKYQAGDGIFLCDLNEDGREDYIWIDHNGIAWGYLNRLNEGRNMWTWEGILIVSIYDRKDIRMADLNNDGRCDFLFVDRKSGRTIMYENKGIVNGKWAFTSIGEVAFGVLEDIGPSFDWENVQFYDFDGDGFPDYSYTNQNGVTTVWLHSGKFPIVWSLPRIAASGVGVAGRDVRFADFNGDGLIDYMYVDRLTGSVEVWTPRGVQAVGVGSQGLSIKFADMLGNGRDGYLSIDPEAASIRFWRNNCQDPLPELPPIPETPTYSKCDKQFASEQEIEDDKNLPKHCVNLAIARVLHSHAENGLREYEELIANGYRSKFNLYFRYIRILAPGIIDSWMAEHASRVFTCYESRLQHCCSGCNSQTTCQGCGPDSTCGKYYEHKMDACPTSIPKDSAGAARPNEVRYQLNGKVEDFEKAIAEETGMSPNWWVFGKLFIYVYKIGATNVPPTCCPTCNEVDPSCTLHYHNYPIINPNFVVEDPREALEDSLPKMRQLLINLNDHIGQLYRHTYSGNTADVPEAVLVPINLITQGVHNMKAMVEASSEVAGVLKQQQISLIVTMVTALIGFVPFAGTAICAAGFNIIGKSVIMLGELTQVSLNLYALSTDPTHGANLLFVIIDLTSVFIPNFSQGAAAFKKARAEGKFQDVFNVVEAARLVQVSRIIVPSFYFGFG
;
A
#
# COMPACT_ATOMS: atom_id res chain seq x y z
N MET A 1 -39.32 -60.24 15.92
CA MET A 1 -40.59 -60.68 15.29
C MET A 1 -41.11 -59.54 14.43
N PRO A 2 -41.69 -59.79 13.25
CA PRO A 2 -41.09 -60.65 12.20
C PRO A 2 -41.32 -60.05 10.77
N ASP A 3 -40.57 -60.38 9.71
CA ASP A 3 -40.85 -61.39 8.64
C ASP A 3 -40.76 -60.70 7.24
N ALA A 4 -40.43 -61.35 6.10
CA ALA A 4 -39.75 -62.62 5.82
C ALA A 4 -39.42 -62.82 4.30
N HIS A 5 -38.69 -63.91 3.97
CA HIS A 5 -38.64 -64.67 2.68
C HIS A 5 -38.12 -63.97 1.39
N VAL A 6 -37.58 -64.66 0.36
CA VAL A 6 -37.10 -66.06 0.15
C VAL A 6 -35.98 -65.98 -0.92
N GLU A 7 -34.79 -66.59 -0.82
CA GLU A 7 -34.34 -68.00 -0.69
C GLU A 7 -34.08 -68.75 -2.03
N ASP A 8 -32.83 -69.21 -2.17
CA ASP A 8 -32.26 -70.33 -2.95
C ASP A 8 -32.21 -70.35 -4.50
N GLY A 9 -31.20 -71.07 -5.03
CA GLY A 9 -31.14 -71.55 -6.42
C GLY A 9 -29.83 -71.35 -7.20
N SER A 10 -28.76 -72.08 -6.87
CA SER A 10 -27.69 -72.36 -7.88
C SER A 10 -28.19 -73.43 -8.87
N PRO A 11 -27.83 -73.38 -10.18
CA PRO A 11 -26.78 -74.30 -10.67
C PRO A 11 -26.04 -73.94 -12.00
N PHE A 12 -25.07 -74.79 -12.35
CA PHE A 12 -24.42 -75.03 -13.67
C PHE A 12 -23.45 -73.98 -14.29
N MET A 13 -22.19 -74.41 -14.44
CA MET A 13 -21.22 -73.88 -15.42
C MET A 13 -21.35 -74.60 -16.78
N PRO A 14 -21.26 -73.87 -17.91
CA PRO A 14 -20.84 -74.41 -19.22
C PRO A 14 -19.31 -74.29 -19.42
N PRO A 15 -18.71 -74.96 -20.42
CA PRO A 15 -17.26 -75.12 -20.52
C PRO A 15 -16.51 -73.91 -21.09
N TYR A 16 -15.22 -73.86 -20.78
CA TYR A 16 -14.25 -72.89 -21.27
C TYR A 16 -13.95 -73.15 -22.76
N GLU A 17 -14.39 -72.27 -23.66
CA GLU A 17 -13.88 -72.25 -25.04
C GLU A 17 -12.52 -71.55 -25.08
N GLY A 18 -11.56 -72.13 -25.82
CA GLY A 18 -10.23 -71.55 -25.99
C GLY A 18 -10.24 -70.33 -26.90
N PRO A 19 -9.17 -69.51 -26.89
CA PRO A 19 -9.06 -68.32 -27.73
C PRO A 19 -9.20 -68.66 -29.22
N THR A 20 -9.82 -67.73 -29.96
CA THR A 20 -10.14 -67.90 -31.38
C THR A 20 -8.90 -67.64 -32.24
N SER A 21 -8.97 -67.99 -33.54
CA SER A 21 -7.84 -67.82 -34.46
C SER A 21 -7.37 -66.36 -34.64
N ASN A 22 -8.18 -65.37 -34.23
CA ASN A 22 -7.82 -63.97 -34.32
C ASN A 22 -6.87 -63.53 -33.18
N ASP A 23 -7.05 -64.09 -31.98
CA ASP A 23 -6.25 -63.76 -30.79
C ASP A 23 -4.77 -64.15 -30.96
N VAL A 24 -4.52 -65.24 -31.71
CA VAL A 24 -3.16 -65.69 -32.06
C VAL A 24 -2.51 -64.79 -33.12
N MET A 25 -3.32 -64.16 -33.98
CA MET A 25 -2.80 -63.34 -35.09
C MET A 25 -2.40 -61.92 -34.66
N ASP A 26 -3.13 -61.33 -33.70
CA ASP A 26 -2.75 -60.03 -33.11
C ASP A 26 -1.43 -60.11 -32.31
N ALA A 27 -1.18 -61.24 -31.61
CA ALA A 27 0.10 -61.49 -30.93
C ALA A 27 1.29 -61.58 -31.91
N VAL A 28 1.07 -62.17 -33.09
CA VAL A 28 2.09 -62.27 -34.15
C VAL A 28 2.33 -60.90 -34.82
N LEU A 29 1.31 -60.04 -34.94
CA LEU A 29 1.47 -58.69 -35.47
C LEU A 29 2.35 -57.81 -34.55
N ALA A 30 2.09 -57.84 -33.25
CA ALA A 30 2.85 -57.09 -32.24
C ALA A 30 4.35 -57.46 -32.24
N SER A 31 4.68 -58.76 -32.34
CA SER A 31 6.07 -59.22 -32.36
C SER A 31 6.86 -58.85 -33.62
N ASN A 32 6.19 -58.60 -34.75
CA ASN A 32 6.86 -58.27 -36.01
C ASN A 32 7.18 -56.77 -36.16
N ILE A 33 6.39 -55.89 -35.55
CA ILE A 33 6.66 -54.45 -35.51
C ILE A 33 7.85 -54.16 -34.58
N ALA A 34 7.88 -54.78 -33.40
CA ALA A 34 8.99 -54.64 -32.44
C ALA A 34 10.35 -55.14 -32.95
N ARG A 35 10.37 -55.95 -34.03
CA ARG A 35 11.59 -56.60 -34.54
C ARG A 35 12.29 -55.83 -35.67
N ARG A 36 11.72 -54.71 -36.15
CA ARG A 36 12.31 -53.87 -37.22
C ARG A 36 13.00 -52.60 -36.73
N SER A 37 12.84 -52.22 -35.47
CA SER A 37 13.47 -51.02 -34.89
C SER A 37 14.82 -51.29 -34.19
N SER A 38 15.28 -52.55 -34.13
CA SER A 38 16.38 -52.97 -33.23
C SER A 38 17.73 -53.28 -33.91
N GLU A 39 17.95 -52.93 -35.18
CA GLU A 39 19.19 -53.33 -35.91
C GLU A 39 20.46 -52.53 -35.57
N ASN A 40 20.42 -51.56 -34.64
CA ASN A 40 21.55 -50.66 -34.36
C ASN A 40 22.11 -50.67 -32.92
N MET A 41 21.90 -51.74 -32.14
CA MET A 41 22.66 -51.98 -30.90
C MET A 41 23.06 -53.45 -30.73
N VAL A 42 24.35 -53.73 -30.93
CA VAL A 42 24.97 -55.03 -30.61
C VAL A 42 26.03 -54.83 -29.53
N SER A 43 25.76 -55.31 -28.30
CA SER A 43 26.66 -56.22 -27.58
C SER A 43 26.04 -56.66 -26.25
N ASN A 44 26.18 -57.96 -25.93
CA ASN A 44 25.98 -58.61 -24.61
C ASN A 44 24.62 -58.44 -23.90
N THR A 45 23.93 -59.48 -23.41
CA THR A 45 24.21 -60.92 -23.29
C THR A 45 22.96 -61.74 -23.62
N ARG A 46 23.13 -63.03 -23.97
CA ARG A 46 22.03 -64.00 -23.95
C ARG A 46 21.76 -64.42 -22.51
N ASP A 47 20.53 -64.24 -22.03
CA ASP A 47 19.83 -65.18 -21.14
C ASP A 47 18.36 -64.80 -20.97
N GLY A 48 17.50 -65.80 -20.75
CA GLY A 48 16.12 -65.61 -20.25
C GLY A 48 15.04 -65.22 -21.27
N ILE A 49 14.38 -66.20 -21.88
CA ILE A 49 12.97 -66.02 -22.29
C ILE A 49 12.15 -65.98 -21.01
N CYS A 50 11.66 -64.80 -20.63
CA CYS A 50 10.69 -64.63 -19.56
C CYS A 50 9.37 -64.11 -20.13
N SER A 51 8.25 -64.52 -19.53
CA SER A 51 6.91 -64.08 -19.91
C SER A 51 6.79 -62.56 -19.91
N ILE A 52 6.03 -61.99 -20.85
CA ILE A 52 5.54 -60.61 -20.75
C ILE A 52 4.60 -60.57 -19.53
N SER A 53 5.13 -60.20 -18.37
CA SER A 53 4.32 -59.92 -17.20
C SER A 53 3.47 -58.69 -17.48
N LYS A 54 2.19 -58.74 -17.12
CA LYS A 54 1.38 -57.53 -16.99
C LYS A 54 2.07 -56.63 -15.97
N ARG A 55 2.67 -55.55 -16.44
CA ARG A 55 3.36 -54.56 -15.61
C ARG A 55 2.54 -53.29 -15.63
N ASN A 56 2.04 -52.91 -14.47
CA ASN A 56 1.33 -51.65 -14.29
C ASN A 56 2.29 -50.50 -14.62
N ILE A 57 1.83 -49.55 -15.44
CA ILE A 57 2.58 -48.33 -15.78
C ILE A 57 2.85 -47.57 -14.49
N ALA A 58 4.10 -47.17 -14.25
CA ALA A 58 4.55 -46.42 -13.08
C ALA A 58 4.04 -47.02 -11.74
N GLY A 59 3.99 -48.35 -11.65
CA GLY A 59 3.56 -49.06 -10.43
C GLY A 59 2.04 -49.14 -10.22
N GLY A 60 1.23 -48.63 -11.15
CA GLY A 60 -0.25 -48.70 -11.07
C GLY A 60 -0.93 -47.42 -10.63
N ILE A 61 -0.26 -46.27 -10.76
CA ILE A 61 -0.88 -44.94 -10.60
C ILE A 61 -2.07 -44.75 -11.54
N ASP A 62 -2.90 -43.75 -11.22
CA ASP A 62 -3.94 -43.26 -12.12
C ASP A 62 -3.30 -42.46 -13.25
N LEU A 63 -3.62 -42.82 -14.50
CA LEU A 63 -3.12 -42.14 -15.70
C LEU A 63 -4.11 -41.05 -16.11
N MET A 64 -3.71 -39.79 -15.93
CA MET A 64 -4.44 -38.63 -16.43
C MET A 64 -3.81 -38.22 -17.76
N ILE A 65 -4.50 -38.54 -18.85
CA ILE A 65 -3.97 -38.45 -20.21
C ILE A 65 -4.67 -37.30 -20.95
N LEU A 66 -3.90 -36.41 -21.55
CA LEU A 66 -4.37 -35.35 -22.45
C LEU A 66 -4.13 -35.75 -23.91
N PRO A 67 -5.16 -36.16 -24.68
CA PRO A 67 -5.05 -36.39 -26.11
C PRO A 67 -5.19 -35.06 -26.86
N LEU A 68 -4.09 -34.51 -27.38
CA LEU A 68 -4.02 -33.25 -28.13
C LEU A 68 -3.82 -33.51 -29.62
N GLY A 69 -4.53 -32.80 -30.50
CA GLY A 69 -4.29 -32.93 -31.93
C GLY A 69 -5.37 -32.42 -32.86
N ASP A 70 -5.38 -32.99 -34.05
CA ASP A 70 -6.30 -32.65 -35.14
C ASP A 70 -7.52 -33.60 -35.22
N SER A 71 -8.06 -33.80 -36.43
CA SER A 71 -9.20 -34.66 -36.72
C SER A 71 -8.99 -36.12 -36.33
N ILE A 72 -7.74 -36.59 -36.27
CA ILE A 72 -7.39 -37.97 -35.91
C ILE A 72 -7.50 -38.16 -34.39
N THR A 73 -7.08 -37.16 -33.59
CA THR A 73 -7.35 -37.16 -32.13
C THR A 73 -8.85 -36.99 -31.84
N HIS A 74 -9.56 -36.19 -32.65
CA HIS A 74 -11.01 -36.05 -32.56
C HIS A 74 -11.76 -37.38 -32.78
N GLY A 75 -11.21 -38.28 -33.61
CA GLY A 75 -11.77 -39.60 -33.91
C GLY A 75 -12.58 -39.67 -35.20
N MET A 76 -12.38 -38.74 -36.14
CA MET A 76 -13.04 -38.78 -37.46
C MET A 76 -12.66 -40.06 -38.22
N GLY A 77 -13.59 -40.65 -38.96
CA GLY A 77 -13.42 -41.95 -39.64
C GLY A 77 -13.75 -43.18 -38.77
N SER A 78 -13.86 -43.03 -37.45
CA SER A 78 -14.35 -44.10 -36.56
C SER A 78 -15.87 -44.18 -36.55
N THR A 79 -16.44 -45.39 -36.62
CA THR A 79 -17.92 -45.58 -36.64
C THR A 79 -18.61 -45.15 -35.36
N HIS A 80 -17.87 -45.10 -34.25
CA HIS A 80 -18.35 -44.76 -32.92
C HIS A 80 -17.72 -43.46 -32.37
N GLY A 81 -16.96 -42.73 -33.19
CA GLY A 81 -16.37 -41.41 -32.86
C GLY A 81 -15.31 -41.40 -31.74
N ASN A 82 -14.92 -42.56 -31.19
CA ASN A 82 -13.95 -42.61 -30.08
C ASN A 82 -12.49 -42.54 -30.55
N GLY A 83 -12.23 -42.74 -31.85
CA GLY A 83 -10.86 -42.87 -32.39
C GLY A 83 -10.05 -43.94 -31.66
N TYR A 84 -8.75 -43.70 -31.46
CA TYR A 84 -7.86 -44.61 -30.74
C TYR A 84 -8.14 -44.68 -29.23
N ARG A 85 -8.87 -43.70 -28.66
CA ARG A 85 -8.97 -43.48 -27.21
C ARG A 85 -9.64 -44.66 -26.49
N SER A 86 -10.70 -45.24 -27.07
CA SER A 86 -11.38 -46.42 -26.50
C SER A 86 -10.49 -47.67 -26.45
N SER A 87 -9.76 -47.96 -27.53
CA SER A 87 -8.83 -49.10 -27.55
C SER A 87 -7.62 -48.88 -26.62
N LEU A 88 -7.11 -47.64 -26.54
CA LEU A 88 -6.00 -47.29 -25.65
C LEU A 88 -6.39 -47.42 -24.17
N HIS A 89 -7.59 -46.96 -23.81
CA HIS A 89 -8.18 -47.13 -22.48
C HIS A 89 -8.22 -48.59 -22.07
N THR A 90 -8.74 -49.47 -22.93
CA THR A 90 -8.81 -50.91 -22.69
C THR A 90 -7.44 -51.55 -22.49
N LEU A 91 -6.44 -51.16 -23.29
CA LEU A 91 -5.07 -51.65 -23.15
C LEU A 91 -4.44 -51.23 -21.82
N LEU A 92 -4.53 -49.94 -21.46
CA LEU A 92 -3.98 -49.41 -20.21
C LEU A 92 -4.70 -49.95 -18.96
N GLN A 93 -6.02 -50.15 -19.02
CA GLN A 93 -6.76 -50.87 -17.97
C GLN A 93 -6.31 -52.33 -17.86
N SER A 94 -6.02 -53.00 -18.99
CA SER A 94 -5.52 -54.38 -18.99
C SER A 94 -4.10 -54.53 -18.41
N ASN A 95 -3.32 -53.43 -18.42
CA ASN A 95 -2.03 -53.31 -17.73
C ASN A 95 -2.17 -53.08 -16.22
N GLY A 96 -3.36 -52.72 -15.71
CA GLY A 96 -3.64 -52.53 -14.29
C GLY A 96 -3.74 -51.08 -13.81
N ASN A 97 -3.79 -50.09 -14.71
CA ASN A 97 -3.95 -48.67 -14.37
C ASN A 97 -5.41 -48.22 -14.47
N ARG A 98 -5.85 -47.30 -13.60
CA ARG A 98 -7.06 -46.50 -13.86
C ARG A 98 -6.69 -45.37 -14.83
N VAL A 99 -7.59 -45.00 -15.73
CA VAL A 99 -7.31 -44.06 -16.81
C VAL A 99 -8.41 -43.00 -16.86
N LEU A 100 -8.01 -41.73 -16.93
CA LEU A 100 -8.87 -40.58 -17.17
C LEU A 100 -8.33 -39.83 -18.39
N PHE A 101 -9.14 -39.68 -19.43
CA PHE A 101 -8.84 -38.71 -20.47
C PHE A 101 -9.36 -37.33 -20.05
N ILE A 102 -8.56 -36.30 -20.28
CA ILE A 102 -8.91 -34.90 -20.05
C ILE A 102 -8.92 -34.10 -21.36
N GLY A 103 -9.43 -32.88 -21.31
CA GLY A 103 -9.72 -32.06 -22.49
C GLY A 103 -11.13 -31.47 -22.47
N SER A 104 -11.26 -30.29 -23.09
CA SER A 104 -12.51 -29.55 -23.28
C SER A 104 -13.47 -30.27 -24.25
N GLN A 105 -12.94 -30.80 -25.34
CA GLN A 105 -13.73 -31.48 -26.35
C GLN A 105 -14.25 -32.83 -25.85
N ARG A 106 -15.47 -33.19 -26.25
CA ARG A 106 -16.07 -34.51 -26.01
C ARG A 106 -16.59 -35.09 -27.32
N MET A 107 -16.09 -36.26 -27.72
CA MET A 107 -16.54 -36.95 -28.93
C MET A 107 -16.45 -38.47 -28.78
N GLY A 108 -17.51 -39.15 -29.21
CA GLY A 108 -17.64 -40.60 -29.23
C GLY A 108 -18.50 -41.19 -28.11
N SER A 109 -18.88 -42.46 -28.28
CA SER A 109 -19.81 -43.21 -27.42
C SER A 109 -19.24 -43.69 -26.07
N MET A 110 -17.93 -43.60 -25.82
CA MET A 110 -17.36 -43.99 -24.53
C MET A 110 -17.69 -42.98 -23.42
N THR A 111 -17.74 -43.41 -22.16
CA THR A 111 -17.98 -42.48 -21.03
C THR A 111 -16.78 -41.56 -20.76
N ASN A 112 -15.57 -42.07 -20.97
CA ASN A 112 -14.30 -41.37 -20.81
C ASN A 112 -13.85 -40.69 -22.13
N ASN A 113 -14.71 -39.85 -22.71
CA ASN A 113 -14.59 -39.36 -24.11
C ASN A 113 -13.98 -37.96 -24.29
N ARG A 114 -13.27 -37.43 -23.29
CA ARG A 114 -12.60 -36.12 -23.37
C ARG A 114 -11.35 -36.15 -24.26
N HIS A 115 -10.99 -34.99 -24.83
CA HIS A 115 -9.80 -34.76 -25.67
C HIS A 115 -9.64 -33.27 -26.03
N GLU A 116 -8.53 -32.93 -26.69
CA GLU A 116 -8.24 -31.65 -27.36
C GLU A 116 -7.99 -31.89 -28.87
N GLY A 117 -8.94 -32.55 -29.54
CA GLY A 117 -8.88 -32.89 -30.96
C GLY A 117 -9.69 -31.92 -31.84
N TYR A 118 -9.00 -31.19 -32.72
CA TYR A 118 -9.58 -30.09 -33.52
C TYR A 118 -9.51 -30.36 -35.04
N PRO A 119 -10.61 -30.82 -35.67
CA PRO A 119 -10.72 -30.96 -37.11
C PRO A 119 -10.33 -29.69 -37.88
N GLY A 120 -9.47 -29.83 -38.88
CA GLY A 120 -9.04 -28.75 -39.78
C GLY A 120 -7.98 -27.78 -39.21
N ASN A 121 -7.70 -27.79 -37.91
CA ASN A 121 -6.72 -26.88 -37.30
C ASN A 121 -5.27 -27.24 -37.65
N ILE A 122 -4.45 -26.23 -37.94
CA ILE A 122 -2.99 -26.35 -38.10
C ILE A 122 -2.25 -26.26 -36.76
N ILE A 123 -0.96 -26.59 -36.71
CA ILE A 123 -0.17 -26.70 -35.46
C ILE A 123 -0.34 -25.52 -34.50
N ASP A 124 -0.18 -24.27 -34.95
CA ASP A 124 -0.27 -23.10 -34.04
C ASP A 124 -1.67 -22.97 -33.43
N GLN A 125 -2.71 -23.25 -34.22
CA GLN A 125 -4.10 -23.22 -33.79
C GLN A 125 -4.48 -24.42 -32.90
N ILE A 126 -3.63 -25.44 -32.79
CA ILE A 126 -3.74 -26.52 -31.81
C ILE A 126 -2.99 -26.12 -30.54
N ALA A 127 -1.84 -25.44 -30.67
CA ALA A 127 -1.02 -24.99 -29.55
C ALA A 127 -1.79 -24.11 -28.57
N GLU A 128 -2.57 -23.15 -29.08
CA GLU A 128 -3.38 -22.24 -28.26
C GLU A 128 -4.56 -22.92 -27.55
N LYS A 129 -5.10 -24.03 -28.08
CA LYS A 129 -6.41 -24.56 -27.64
C LYS A 129 -6.37 -25.57 -26.50
N GLY A 130 -5.27 -26.31 -26.35
CA GLY A 130 -5.14 -27.32 -25.29
C GLY A 130 -4.47 -26.83 -24.01
N ALA A 131 -4.17 -25.52 -23.90
CA ALA A 131 -3.33 -24.96 -22.84
C ALA A 131 -3.93 -25.17 -21.43
N ASP A 132 -5.20 -24.88 -21.23
CA ASP A 132 -5.87 -25.03 -19.92
C ASP A 132 -5.97 -26.51 -19.48
N SER A 133 -6.21 -27.39 -20.45
CA SER A 133 -6.20 -28.83 -20.24
C SER A 133 -4.79 -29.38 -19.95
N ALA A 134 -3.73 -28.68 -20.35
CA ALA A 134 -2.35 -28.99 -19.95
C ALA A 134 -1.99 -28.41 -18.58
N ARG A 135 -2.52 -27.23 -18.21
CA ARG A 135 -2.38 -26.66 -16.85
C ARG A 135 -2.98 -27.54 -15.77
N SER A 136 -3.96 -28.39 -16.12
CA SER A 136 -4.54 -29.44 -15.26
C SER A 136 -3.57 -30.59 -14.88
N GLN A 137 -2.25 -30.41 -15.05
CA GLN A 137 -1.16 -31.35 -14.75
C GLN A 137 -1.42 -32.83 -15.12
N PRO A 138 -1.75 -33.15 -16.40
CA PRO A 138 -1.78 -34.53 -16.85
C PRO A 138 -0.40 -35.18 -16.69
N ASN A 139 -0.35 -36.47 -16.31
CA ASN A 139 0.92 -37.20 -16.29
C ASN A 139 1.34 -37.72 -17.68
N ILE A 140 0.45 -37.71 -18.67
CA ILE A 140 0.77 -38.07 -20.06
C ILE A 140 0.08 -37.10 -21.03
N ILE A 141 0.81 -36.55 -21.99
CA ILE A 141 0.26 -35.76 -23.11
C ILE A 141 0.55 -36.52 -24.41
N LEU A 142 -0.50 -36.81 -25.20
CA LEU A 142 -0.38 -37.44 -26.52
C LEU A 142 -0.57 -36.38 -27.59
N ILE A 143 0.47 -36.05 -28.36
CA ILE A 143 0.40 -35.00 -29.40
C ILE A 143 0.33 -35.65 -30.79
N HIS A 144 -0.76 -35.39 -31.51
CA HIS A 144 -0.94 -35.75 -32.92
C HIS A 144 -1.40 -34.53 -33.73
N ALA A 145 -0.44 -33.69 -34.12
CA ALA A 145 -0.67 -32.43 -34.81
C ALA A 145 0.23 -32.29 -36.05
N GLY A 146 -0.28 -31.63 -37.09
CA GLY A 146 0.45 -31.35 -38.34
C GLY A 146 -0.13 -32.02 -39.59
N THR A 147 -1.15 -32.87 -39.47
CA THR A 147 -1.79 -33.50 -40.63
C THR A 147 -2.48 -32.46 -41.53
N ASN A 148 -3.08 -31.40 -40.95
CA ASN A 148 -3.70 -30.33 -41.72
C ASN A 148 -2.67 -29.40 -42.39
N ASP A 149 -1.55 -29.11 -41.73
CA ASP A 149 -0.44 -28.33 -42.29
C ASP A 149 0.10 -28.98 -43.59
N MET A 150 0.30 -30.30 -43.54
CA MET A 150 0.77 -31.10 -44.68
C MET A 150 -0.30 -31.18 -45.78
N ASN A 151 -1.56 -31.45 -45.44
CA ASN A 151 -2.65 -31.57 -46.41
C ASN A 151 -3.00 -30.23 -47.09
N GLY A 152 -2.88 -29.11 -46.36
CA GLY A 152 -3.11 -27.75 -46.86
C GLY A 152 -1.86 -27.08 -47.47
N ASN A 153 -0.71 -27.77 -47.51
CA ASN A 153 0.59 -27.23 -47.96
C ASN A 153 0.95 -25.87 -47.30
N THR A 154 0.60 -25.70 -46.02
CA THR A 154 0.69 -24.43 -45.29
C THR A 154 1.98 -24.37 -44.47
N ASP A 155 2.93 -23.53 -44.92
CA ASP A 155 4.26 -23.33 -44.33
C ASP A 155 4.98 -24.64 -43.90
N VAL A 156 4.98 -25.61 -44.83
CA VAL A 156 5.56 -26.95 -44.64
C VAL A 156 7.03 -26.92 -44.21
N ASN A 157 7.77 -25.88 -44.63
CA ASN A 157 9.18 -25.70 -44.28
C ASN A 157 9.38 -25.33 -42.80
N ASN A 158 8.47 -24.56 -42.19
CA ASN A 158 8.54 -24.20 -40.77
C ASN A 158 7.69 -25.09 -39.85
N THR A 159 6.84 -25.97 -40.39
CA THR A 159 6.10 -27.01 -39.62
C THR A 159 6.95 -27.70 -38.55
N PRO A 160 8.23 -28.07 -38.78
CA PRO A 160 9.05 -28.70 -37.74
C PRO A 160 9.45 -27.74 -36.59
N THR A 161 9.63 -26.45 -36.88
CA THR A 161 9.86 -25.40 -35.86
C THR A 161 8.60 -25.16 -35.04
N ARG A 162 7.43 -25.13 -35.70
CA ARG A 162 6.12 -24.93 -35.06
C ARG A 162 5.77 -26.11 -34.15
N LEU A 163 6.03 -27.33 -34.59
CA LEU A 163 5.88 -28.54 -33.77
C LEU A 163 6.83 -28.54 -32.55
N ARG A 164 8.08 -28.08 -32.71
CA ARG A 164 8.99 -27.89 -31.57
C ARG A 164 8.45 -26.87 -30.57
N ASN A 165 7.94 -25.73 -31.04
CA ASN A 165 7.38 -24.69 -30.17
C ASN A 165 6.14 -25.21 -29.41
N LEU A 166 5.28 -26.01 -30.07
CA LEU A 166 4.17 -26.73 -29.43
C LEU A 166 4.69 -27.65 -28.30
N ILE A 167 5.69 -28.49 -28.56
CA ILE A 167 6.24 -29.41 -27.56
C ILE A 167 6.85 -28.63 -26.38
N HIS A 168 7.63 -27.58 -26.65
CA HIS A 168 8.23 -26.75 -25.60
C HIS A 168 7.17 -26.05 -24.73
N GLY A 169 6.12 -25.47 -25.35
CA GLY A 169 5.05 -24.82 -24.60
C GLY A 169 4.34 -25.76 -23.63
N TYR A 170 4.03 -26.98 -24.08
CA TYR A 170 3.35 -27.98 -23.23
C TYR A 170 4.30 -28.63 -22.21
N ALA A 171 5.60 -28.69 -22.50
CA ALA A 171 6.62 -29.08 -21.51
C ALA A 171 6.82 -28.03 -20.41
N VAL A 172 6.56 -26.75 -20.68
CA VAL A 172 6.53 -25.69 -19.67
C VAL A 172 5.23 -25.71 -18.88
N MET A 173 4.08 -25.89 -19.54
CA MET A 173 2.76 -25.91 -18.86
C MET A 173 2.53 -27.15 -17.99
N ALA A 174 3.13 -28.31 -18.34
CA ALA A 174 3.00 -29.56 -17.60
C ALA A 174 4.38 -30.23 -17.43
N PRO A 175 5.28 -29.69 -16.59
CA PRO A 175 6.67 -30.11 -16.50
C PRO A 175 6.86 -31.54 -15.99
N SER A 176 5.90 -32.07 -15.24
CA SER A 176 5.88 -33.47 -14.79
C SER A 176 5.43 -34.46 -15.87
N ALA A 177 4.80 -34.01 -16.96
CA ALA A 177 4.15 -34.87 -17.94
C ALA A 177 5.11 -35.63 -18.85
N ALA A 178 4.83 -36.90 -19.13
CA ALA A 178 5.42 -37.60 -20.26
C ALA A 178 4.76 -37.14 -21.57
N ILE A 179 5.50 -36.43 -22.42
CA ILE A 179 5.00 -35.95 -23.71
C ILE A 179 5.33 -36.97 -24.80
N ILE A 180 4.31 -37.51 -25.44
CA ILE A 180 4.44 -38.56 -26.45
C ILE A 180 3.92 -38.00 -27.79
N VAL A 181 4.79 -37.91 -28.79
CA VAL A 181 4.52 -37.18 -30.04
C VAL A 181 4.45 -38.12 -31.23
N ALA A 182 3.40 -38.02 -32.03
CA ALA A 182 3.30 -38.69 -33.34
C ALA A 182 4.23 -37.99 -34.35
N GLU A 183 5.14 -38.75 -34.97
CA GLU A 183 6.30 -38.18 -35.68
C GLU A 183 5.97 -37.69 -37.11
N LEU A 184 6.25 -36.41 -37.37
CA LEU A 184 6.44 -35.82 -38.70
C LEU A 184 7.89 -35.27 -38.78
N ILE A 185 8.74 -35.96 -39.56
CA ILE A 185 10.21 -35.80 -39.61
C ILE A 185 10.58 -34.50 -40.37
N PRO A 186 11.43 -33.57 -39.87
CA PRO A 186 12.81 -33.86 -39.44
C PRO A 186 13.45 -33.08 -38.25
N ALA A 187 12.77 -32.25 -37.45
CA ALA A 187 13.47 -31.34 -36.50
C ALA A 187 13.73 -31.85 -35.05
N LEU A 188 13.31 -33.07 -34.72
CA LEU A 188 13.14 -33.50 -33.33
C LEU A 188 14.44 -33.88 -32.58
N ASP A 189 15.57 -34.03 -33.27
CA ASP A 189 16.84 -34.37 -32.61
C ASP A 189 17.41 -33.25 -31.72
N THR A 190 16.98 -32.00 -31.92
CA THR A 190 17.38 -30.86 -31.07
C THR A 190 16.57 -30.73 -29.77
N VAL A 191 15.45 -31.45 -29.64
CA VAL A 191 14.48 -31.33 -28.53
C VAL A 191 14.81 -32.26 -27.36
N ARG A 192 15.81 -33.14 -27.51
CA ARG A 192 16.09 -34.22 -26.53
C ARG A 192 16.84 -33.80 -25.25
N ASN A 193 17.36 -32.57 -25.17
CA ASN A 193 18.03 -32.09 -23.96
C ASN A 193 17.01 -31.51 -22.97
N GLY A 194 16.72 -32.25 -21.90
CA GLY A 194 16.03 -31.74 -20.71
C GLY A 194 14.52 -31.99 -20.61
N MET A 195 13.87 -32.57 -21.63
CA MET A 195 12.41 -32.81 -21.63
C MET A 195 12.03 -34.31 -21.66
N ARG A 196 10.90 -34.66 -21.02
CA ARG A 196 10.33 -36.01 -20.91
C ARG A 196 9.62 -36.50 -22.20
N VAL A 197 10.31 -36.47 -23.34
CA VAL A 197 9.70 -36.72 -24.67
C VAL A 197 9.94 -38.14 -25.21
N VAL A 198 8.89 -38.77 -25.74
CA VAL A 198 8.92 -40.03 -26.51
C VAL A 198 8.28 -39.81 -27.89
N LEU A 199 8.81 -40.47 -28.94
CA LEU A 199 8.34 -40.32 -30.33
C LEU A 199 7.69 -41.60 -30.85
N VAL A 200 6.62 -41.46 -31.65
CA VAL A 200 5.85 -42.59 -32.20
C VAL A 200 5.61 -42.41 -33.70
N LYS A 201 6.09 -43.36 -34.50
CA LYS A 201 5.92 -43.36 -35.96
C LYS A 201 4.58 -43.94 -36.39
N MET A 202 3.52 -43.15 -36.27
CA MET A 202 2.17 -43.58 -36.68
C MET A 202 2.06 -43.94 -38.17
N SER A 203 2.94 -43.40 -39.03
CA SER A 203 3.04 -43.76 -40.44
C SER A 203 3.55 -45.19 -40.71
N GLU A 204 4.38 -45.75 -39.82
CA GLU A 204 4.83 -47.14 -39.91
C GLU A 204 3.76 -48.11 -39.36
N VAL A 205 2.97 -47.66 -38.38
CA VAL A 205 1.87 -48.41 -37.72
C VAL A 205 0.68 -48.64 -38.66
N LEU A 206 0.39 -47.66 -39.51
CA LEU A 206 -0.75 -47.66 -40.43
C LEU A 206 -0.40 -48.14 -41.85
N ASP A 207 0.74 -48.82 -42.06
CA ASP A 207 1.23 -49.34 -43.36
C ASP A 207 1.10 -48.34 -44.53
N GLY A 208 2.13 -47.50 -44.72
CA GLY A 208 2.15 -46.27 -45.53
C GLY A 208 1.83 -46.34 -47.03
N ARG A 209 1.15 -47.39 -47.51
CA ARG A 209 0.49 -47.46 -48.81
C ARG A 209 -0.88 -46.74 -48.74
N LEU A 210 -0.88 -45.43 -48.94
CA LEU A 210 -2.09 -44.58 -48.93
C LEU A 210 -3.11 -44.89 -50.07
N GLN A 211 -2.79 -45.83 -50.96
CA GLN A 211 -3.70 -46.38 -51.95
C GLN A 211 -3.94 -47.86 -51.59
N ASP A 212 -5.22 -48.23 -51.47
CA ASP A 212 -5.75 -49.57 -51.16
C ASP A 212 -5.52 -50.11 -49.73
N ASN A 213 -5.41 -49.23 -48.73
CA ASN A 213 -5.31 -49.62 -47.32
C ASN A 213 -6.68 -49.58 -46.59
N PRO A 214 -7.22 -50.73 -46.09
CA PRO A 214 -8.49 -50.77 -45.36
C PRO A 214 -8.46 -50.13 -43.97
N ASP A 215 -7.29 -49.78 -43.46
CA ASP A 215 -7.11 -49.06 -42.19
C ASP A 215 -7.28 -47.54 -42.34
N ILE A 216 -7.45 -47.01 -43.56
CA ILE A 216 -7.66 -45.58 -43.85
C ILE A 216 -8.90 -45.41 -44.74
N MET A 217 -9.90 -44.65 -44.28
CA MET A 217 -11.22 -44.56 -44.93
C MET A 217 -11.28 -43.65 -46.15
N ASP A 218 -10.67 -42.47 -46.08
CA ASP A 218 -10.79 -41.39 -47.07
C ASP A 218 -9.42 -40.84 -47.54
N LYS A 219 -8.38 -41.67 -47.40
CA LYS A 219 -6.95 -41.36 -47.58
C LYS A 219 -6.35 -40.45 -46.50
N LEU A 220 -7.12 -40.03 -45.49
CA LEU A 220 -6.65 -39.16 -44.39
C LEU A 220 -6.96 -39.75 -43.00
N HIS A 221 -8.19 -40.19 -42.78
CA HIS A 221 -8.68 -40.63 -41.49
C HIS A 221 -8.63 -42.15 -41.32
N PRO A 222 -8.14 -42.68 -40.18
CA PRO A 222 -8.17 -44.10 -39.89
C PRO A 222 -9.59 -44.69 -39.80
N SER A 223 -9.74 -45.95 -40.18
CA SER A 223 -10.91 -46.77 -39.83
C SER A 223 -10.79 -47.28 -38.38
N ASP A 224 -11.83 -47.91 -37.83
CA ASP A 224 -11.78 -48.45 -36.47
C ASP A 224 -10.62 -49.44 -36.25
N ASN A 225 -10.21 -50.21 -37.28
CA ASN A 225 -9.04 -51.09 -37.19
C ASN A 225 -7.71 -50.31 -37.24
N GLY A 226 -7.65 -49.22 -38.02
CA GLY A 226 -6.50 -48.30 -38.00
C GLY A 226 -6.33 -47.63 -36.63
N TYR A 227 -7.42 -47.13 -36.04
CA TYR A 227 -7.42 -46.59 -34.69
C TYR A 227 -7.02 -47.60 -33.61
N ARG A 228 -7.40 -48.87 -33.76
CA ARG A 228 -6.95 -49.97 -32.90
C ARG A 228 -5.43 -50.16 -32.97
N LYS A 229 -4.82 -50.08 -34.17
CA LYS A 229 -3.36 -50.13 -34.34
C LYS A 229 -2.66 -48.92 -33.72
N MET A 230 -3.19 -47.71 -33.91
CA MET A 230 -2.66 -46.51 -33.25
C MET A 230 -2.68 -46.62 -31.72
N ALA A 231 -3.75 -47.18 -31.14
CA ALA A 231 -3.84 -47.41 -29.71
C ALA A 231 -2.75 -48.37 -29.17
N ILE A 232 -2.42 -49.41 -29.92
CA ILE A 232 -1.32 -50.33 -29.58
C ILE A 232 0.02 -49.58 -29.59
N ALA A 233 0.24 -48.72 -30.58
CA ALA A 233 1.46 -47.90 -30.67
C ALA A 233 1.57 -46.86 -29.55
N TRP A 234 0.48 -46.17 -29.19
CA TRP A 234 0.44 -45.28 -28.03
C TRP A 234 0.73 -46.03 -26.73
N ASN A 235 0.11 -47.19 -26.51
CA ASN A 235 0.38 -48.02 -25.31
C ASN A 235 1.86 -48.43 -25.21
N ALA A 236 2.47 -48.85 -26.33
CA ALA A 236 3.89 -49.21 -26.37
C ALA A 236 4.80 -48.01 -26.05
N ALA A 237 4.44 -46.80 -26.50
CA ALA A 237 5.18 -45.58 -26.22
C ALA A 237 5.03 -45.10 -24.76
N ILE A 238 3.86 -45.31 -24.15
CA ILE A 238 3.64 -45.08 -22.71
C ILE A 238 4.49 -46.05 -21.87
N GLN A 239 4.61 -47.32 -22.31
CA GLN A 239 5.50 -48.30 -21.67
C GLN A 239 6.98 -47.94 -21.82
N ASP A 240 7.39 -47.35 -22.94
CA ASP A 240 8.75 -46.79 -23.12
C ASP A 240 8.99 -45.58 -22.20
N ALA A 241 8.04 -44.64 -22.12
CA ALA A 241 8.10 -43.50 -21.20
C ALA A 241 8.23 -43.94 -19.73
N ASP A 242 7.45 -44.94 -19.30
CA ASP A 242 7.56 -45.57 -17.99
C ASP A 242 8.92 -46.24 -17.76
N SER A 243 9.45 -46.96 -18.76
CA SER A 243 10.78 -47.58 -18.67
C SER A 243 11.91 -46.56 -18.46
N ARG A 244 11.70 -45.33 -18.93
CA ARG A 244 12.60 -44.16 -18.76
C ARG A 244 12.32 -43.35 -17.48
N LYS A 245 11.32 -43.74 -16.69
CA LYS A 245 10.80 -43.00 -15.52
C LYS A 245 10.29 -41.59 -15.86
N TYR A 246 9.67 -41.42 -17.02
CA TYR A 246 9.03 -40.16 -17.40
C TYR A 246 7.57 -40.08 -16.95
N VAL A 247 6.93 -41.23 -16.71
CA VAL A 247 5.58 -41.32 -16.16
C VAL A 247 5.68 -41.41 -14.64
N GLU A 248 5.21 -40.38 -13.95
CA GLU A 248 5.12 -40.30 -12.50
C GLU A 248 3.66 -40.05 -12.11
N THR A 249 3.36 -40.09 -10.81
CA THR A 249 2.06 -39.62 -10.30
C THR A 249 1.79 -38.22 -10.86
N ALA A 250 0.55 -37.91 -11.24
CA ALA A 250 0.20 -36.54 -11.61
C ALA A 250 0.64 -35.60 -10.47
N GLY A 251 1.16 -34.41 -10.82
CA GLY A 251 1.62 -33.42 -9.84
C GLY A 251 0.57 -33.25 -8.75
N ALA A 252 1.00 -33.21 -7.49
CA ALA A 252 0.13 -33.39 -6.34
C ALA A 252 -0.76 -32.17 -6.05
N GLN A 253 -1.69 -31.88 -6.96
CA GLN A 253 -2.91 -31.17 -6.62
C GLN A 253 -4.03 -32.17 -6.41
N THR A 254 -4.66 -32.06 -5.24
CA THR A 254 -5.96 -32.69 -5.05
C THR A 254 -6.96 -32.06 -6.01
N ARG A 255 -8.06 -32.76 -6.33
CA ARG A 255 -9.12 -32.18 -7.16
C ARG A 255 -9.62 -30.89 -6.52
N ALA A 256 -9.54 -29.78 -7.26
CA ALA A 256 -10.26 -28.55 -6.99
C ALA A 256 -11.71 -28.82 -6.56
N CYS A 257 -12.12 -28.14 -5.49
CA CYS A 257 -13.37 -28.31 -4.79
C CYS A 257 -14.49 -27.49 -5.44
N PHE A 258 -15.28 -28.14 -6.28
CA PHE A 258 -16.42 -27.50 -6.94
C PHE A 258 -17.72 -27.52 -6.12
N SER A 259 -17.66 -27.93 -4.84
CA SER A 259 -18.76 -28.00 -3.88
C SER A 259 -18.37 -27.31 -2.57
N ASP A 260 -19.35 -26.95 -1.74
CA ASP A 260 -19.10 -26.50 -0.35
C ASP A 260 -18.19 -27.54 0.38
N PRO A 261 -17.12 -27.11 1.05
CA PRO A 261 -16.21 -28.02 1.73
C PRO A 261 -16.77 -28.55 3.04
N HIS A 262 -16.49 -29.82 3.31
CA HIS A 262 -16.91 -30.53 4.51
C HIS A 262 -15.79 -30.57 5.55
N TRP A 263 -15.92 -29.76 6.60
CA TRP A 263 -14.99 -29.75 7.73
C TRP A 263 -14.97 -31.06 8.52
N ILE A 264 -13.77 -31.59 8.77
CA ILE A 264 -13.52 -32.71 9.68
C ILE A 264 -12.65 -32.19 10.82
N ASP A 265 -13.18 -32.15 12.05
CA ASP A 265 -12.43 -31.78 13.26
C ASP A 265 -11.39 -32.87 13.58
N GLU A 266 -10.12 -32.55 13.34
CA GLU A 266 -8.99 -33.44 13.68
C GLU A 266 -8.51 -33.20 15.12
N GLY A 267 -9.12 -32.25 15.84
CA GLY A 267 -8.77 -31.88 17.21
C GLY A 267 -7.48 -31.06 17.32
N PHE A 268 -6.90 -31.04 18.52
CA PHE A 268 -5.66 -30.33 18.79
C PHE A 268 -4.48 -30.99 18.09
N GLN A 269 -3.86 -30.26 17.16
CA GLN A 269 -2.62 -30.67 16.50
C GLN A 269 -1.40 -30.17 17.28
N ALA A 270 -1.44 -28.96 17.86
CA ALA A 270 -0.35 -28.40 18.67
C ALA A 270 -0.84 -28.06 20.09
N SER A 271 0.00 -28.29 21.11
CA SER A 271 -0.30 -27.98 22.52
C SER A 271 0.35 -26.69 23.02
N GLY A 272 1.04 -25.93 22.16
CA GLY A 272 2.11 -25.02 22.56
C GLY A 272 3.40 -25.80 22.91
N GLY A 273 4.56 -25.26 22.52
CA GLY A 273 5.88 -25.83 22.80
C GLY A 273 6.62 -25.09 23.93
N ASP A 274 7.90 -25.41 24.13
CA ASP A 274 8.80 -24.69 25.05
C ASP A 274 10.06 -24.22 24.27
N PRO A 275 10.34 -22.90 24.20
CA PRO A 275 9.64 -21.82 24.85
C PRO A 275 8.45 -21.33 24.02
N VAL A 276 7.31 -21.12 24.69
CA VAL A 276 6.20 -20.32 24.21
C VAL A 276 5.62 -19.57 25.43
N TYR A 277 5.67 -18.24 25.42
CA TYR A 277 5.31 -17.41 26.58
C TYR A 277 4.72 -16.05 26.20
N GLY A 278 3.86 -15.50 27.06
CA GLY A 278 3.53 -14.06 27.05
C GLY A 278 4.65 -13.23 27.68
N ASP A 279 4.55 -11.90 27.58
CA ASP A 279 5.54 -10.98 28.18
C ASP A 279 5.38 -10.80 29.71
N GLY A 280 4.38 -11.44 30.32
CA GLY A 280 4.22 -11.55 31.77
C GLY A 280 3.15 -10.62 32.34
N ASN A 281 3.31 -10.22 33.59
CA ASN A 281 2.45 -9.23 34.25
C ASN A 281 3.01 -7.82 34.01
N PHE A 282 2.12 -6.82 33.96
CA PHE A 282 2.49 -5.42 33.77
C PHE A 282 3.42 -4.91 34.88
N VAL A 283 4.49 -4.23 34.48
CA VAL A 283 5.48 -3.58 35.34
C VAL A 283 5.32 -2.07 35.23
N ALA A 284 4.72 -1.47 36.25
CA ALA A 284 4.45 -0.04 36.29
C ALA A 284 5.72 0.81 36.41
N ASN A 285 5.79 1.86 35.59
CA ASN A 285 6.84 2.87 35.63
C ASN A 285 6.23 4.23 35.24
N TRP A 286 6.29 5.21 36.15
CA TRP A 286 5.59 6.50 36.01
C TRP A 286 6.57 7.67 36.04
N ILE A 287 6.61 8.47 34.98
CA ILE A 287 7.57 9.56 34.78
C ILE A 287 6.89 10.91 35.04
N ASP A 288 7.19 11.56 36.17
CA ASP A 288 6.62 12.86 36.55
C ASP A 288 7.14 14.00 35.66
N MET A 289 6.26 14.57 34.84
CA MET A 289 6.57 15.68 33.94
C MET A 289 6.34 17.06 34.58
N GLY A 290 5.76 17.07 35.80
CA GLY A 290 5.31 18.28 36.47
C GLY A 290 4.07 18.90 35.84
N VAL A 291 3.82 20.18 36.14
CA VAL A 291 2.69 20.93 35.55
C VAL A 291 2.96 21.12 34.06
N VAL A 292 2.06 20.60 33.22
CA VAL A 292 2.11 20.68 31.76
C VAL A 292 1.16 21.73 31.19
N ALA A 293 0.07 22.05 31.90
CA ALA A 293 -0.81 23.17 31.58
C ALA A 293 -1.14 23.98 32.84
N SER A 294 -1.04 25.31 32.78
CA SER A 294 -1.42 26.21 33.89
C SER A 294 -2.94 26.29 34.12
N GLY A 295 -3.72 25.74 33.19
CA GLY A 295 -5.18 25.77 33.20
C GLY A 295 -5.78 26.98 32.50
N ALA A 296 -6.81 26.74 31.68
CA ALA A 296 -7.53 27.76 30.91
C ALA A 296 -9.06 27.80 31.19
N CYS A 297 -9.59 26.83 31.94
CA CYS A 297 -11.00 26.70 32.33
C CYS A 297 -11.13 25.73 33.51
N LYS A 298 -12.33 25.52 34.05
CA LYS A 298 -12.51 24.67 35.24
C LYS A 298 -12.21 23.20 34.96
N GLY A 299 -11.78 22.45 35.98
CA GLY A 299 -11.48 21.02 35.89
C GLY A 299 -12.64 20.11 35.44
N SER A 300 -13.88 20.61 35.49
CA SER A 300 -15.10 19.97 34.95
C SER A 300 -15.32 20.22 33.46
N GLU A 301 -14.83 21.36 32.96
CA GLU A 301 -14.98 21.85 31.58
C GLU A 301 -13.90 21.29 30.66
N ILE A 302 -12.83 20.70 31.21
CA ILE A 302 -11.70 20.17 30.43
C ILE A 302 -12.01 18.82 29.81
N ARG A 303 -11.60 18.66 28.55
CA ARG A 303 -11.40 17.38 27.86
C ARG A 303 -9.99 17.36 27.28
N PHE A 304 -9.53 16.16 26.98
CA PHE A 304 -8.37 15.92 26.12
C PHE A 304 -8.92 15.29 24.83
N ILE A 305 -8.37 15.66 23.69
CA ILE A 305 -8.90 15.31 22.36
C ILE A 305 -7.74 15.10 21.38
N ARG A 306 -7.79 14.07 20.54
CA ARG A 306 -6.91 13.93 19.38
C ARG A 306 -7.52 14.66 18.19
N LEU A 307 -7.27 15.96 18.07
CA LEU A 307 -7.92 16.81 17.08
C LEU A 307 -7.22 16.77 15.70
N ASP A 308 -5.90 16.54 15.68
CA ASP A 308 -5.11 16.36 14.46
C ASP A 308 -4.21 15.10 14.50
N ASP A 309 -3.47 14.85 13.41
CA ASP A 309 -2.76 13.59 13.15
C ASP A 309 -1.39 13.50 13.84
N ASP A 310 -1.01 14.44 14.72
CA ASP A 310 0.29 14.42 15.42
C ASP A 310 0.38 13.38 16.56
N LYS A 311 -0.75 12.71 16.83
CA LYS A 311 -1.03 11.66 17.84
C LYS A 311 -1.10 12.14 19.30
N ARG A 312 -0.74 13.39 19.61
CA ARG A 312 -0.82 13.93 20.97
C ARG A 312 -2.27 14.27 21.30
N LEU A 313 -2.57 14.43 22.59
CA LEU A 313 -3.86 15.00 22.99
C LEU A 313 -3.75 16.49 23.23
N ASP A 314 -4.66 17.22 22.60
CA ASP A 314 -4.86 18.64 22.78
C ASP A 314 -5.72 18.92 24.02
N TYR A 315 -5.55 20.11 24.58
CA TYR A 315 -6.28 20.55 25.77
C TYR A 315 -7.52 21.31 25.32
N ALA A 316 -8.71 20.82 25.66
CA ALA A 316 -9.99 21.39 25.20
C ALA A 316 -10.84 21.90 26.37
N CYS A 317 -11.37 23.12 26.24
CA CYS A 317 -12.33 23.72 27.18
C CYS A 317 -13.73 23.76 26.59
N ILE A 318 -14.65 23.02 27.22
CA ILE A 318 -16.06 22.96 26.84
C ILE A 318 -16.85 24.08 27.51
N ARG A 319 -17.48 24.93 26.71
CA ARG A 319 -18.38 26.00 27.17
C ARG A 319 -19.79 25.48 27.36
N SER A 320 -20.63 26.25 28.06
CA SER A 320 -22.01 25.87 28.38
C SER A 320 -22.92 25.65 27.16
N SER A 321 -22.61 26.26 26.00
CA SER A 321 -23.28 26.06 24.70
C SER A 321 -22.74 24.87 23.89
N SER A 322 -21.89 24.04 24.50
CA SER A 322 -21.12 22.98 23.86
C SER A 322 -20.08 23.46 22.82
N ARG A 323 -19.79 24.78 22.76
CA ARG A 323 -18.64 25.35 22.03
C ARG A 323 -17.32 24.85 22.64
N VAL A 324 -16.32 24.60 21.82
CA VAL A 324 -15.02 24.05 22.21
C VAL A 324 -13.92 25.03 21.83
N ASP A 325 -13.16 25.49 22.83
CA ASP A 325 -11.88 26.19 22.63
C ASP A 325 -10.75 25.18 22.86
N VAL A 326 -9.75 25.15 22.00
CA VAL A 326 -8.67 24.15 22.04
C VAL A 326 -7.30 24.83 22.12
N TRP A 327 -6.38 24.22 22.84
CA TRP A 327 -4.96 24.55 22.81
C TRP A 327 -4.21 23.36 22.24
N ILE A 328 -3.56 23.56 21.09
CA ILE A 328 -2.82 22.50 20.39
C ILE A 328 -1.54 22.17 21.16
N ASN A 329 -1.26 20.86 21.36
CA ASN A 329 -0.15 20.31 22.13
C ASN A 329 1.10 20.10 21.27
N LEU A 330 1.88 21.16 21.03
CA LEU A 330 3.11 21.06 20.24
C LEU A 330 4.36 20.83 21.12
N PRO A 331 5.39 20.12 20.62
CA PRO A 331 6.69 20.06 21.29
C PRO A 331 7.35 21.45 21.33
N ASP A 332 7.78 21.91 22.50
CA ASP A 332 8.41 23.22 22.66
C ASP A 332 9.84 23.24 22.08
N PRO A 333 10.10 24.02 21.00
CA PRO A 333 11.40 24.01 20.32
C PRO A 333 12.46 24.85 21.06
N LEU A 334 12.07 25.65 22.05
CA LEU A 334 12.97 26.44 22.89
C LEU A 334 13.25 25.75 24.23
N ARG A 335 12.40 24.81 24.65
CA ARG A 335 12.49 24.07 25.92
C ARG A 335 12.22 22.57 25.71
N PRO A 336 13.22 21.77 25.28
CA PRO A 336 13.06 20.34 25.06
C PRO A 336 12.43 19.62 26.26
N GLY A 337 11.42 18.78 26.01
CA GLY A 337 10.65 18.09 27.06
C GLY A 337 9.56 18.94 27.73
N LYS A 338 9.22 20.11 27.17
CA LYS A 338 8.04 20.90 27.56
C LYS A 338 7.04 21.03 26.41
N VAL A 339 5.79 21.29 26.78
CA VAL A 339 4.67 21.51 25.86
C VAL A 339 4.58 23.00 25.52
N LEU A 340 4.39 23.28 24.23
CA LEU A 340 4.03 24.57 23.68
C LEU A 340 2.54 24.54 23.30
N TRP A 341 1.74 25.30 24.03
CA TRP A 341 0.30 25.42 23.78
C TRP A 341 0.00 26.55 22.79
N ILE A 342 -0.68 26.24 21.68
CA ILE A 342 -1.19 27.25 20.73
C ILE A 342 -2.72 27.34 20.83
N SER A 343 -3.24 28.51 21.22
CA SER A 343 -4.68 28.75 21.38
C SER A 343 -5.41 28.77 20.03
N GLN A 344 -6.53 28.06 19.95
CA GLN A 344 -7.50 28.08 18.85
C GLN A 344 -8.91 28.26 19.41
N ASP A 345 -9.39 29.50 19.34
CA ASP A 345 -10.71 29.87 19.86
C ASP A 345 -11.83 29.38 18.93
N GLY A 346 -12.75 28.57 19.44
CA GLY A 346 -13.92 28.10 18.71
C GLY A 346 -13.65 26.99 17.69
N ALA A 347 -12.62 26.17 17.92
CA ALA A 347 -12.28 24.99 17.10
C ALA A 347 -13.48 24.06 16.83
N ALA A 348 -14.48 24.02 17.74
CA ALA A 348 -15.85 23.66 17.39
C ALA A 348 -16.82 24.78 17.82
N PRO A 349 -17.70 25.29 16.93
CA PRO A 349 -18.60 26.40 17.25
C PRO A 349 -19.65 26.05 18.32
N GLY A 350 -19.90 24.76 18.54
CA GLY A 350 -20.92 24.24 19.46
C GLY A 350 -22.26 23.97 18.76
N VAL A 351 -23.12 23.23 19.46
CA VAL A 351 -24.43 22.78 18.95
C VAL A 351 -25.61 23.43 19.70
N GLU A 352 -25.34 24.49 20.48
CA GLU A 352 -26.30 25.22 21.32
C GLU A 352 -27.08 24.30 22.28
N ARG A 353 -26.37 23.33 22.87
CA ARG A 353 -26.85 22.43 23.91
C ARG A 353 -25.98 22.55 25.15
N ASP A 354 -26.36 21.85 26.22
CA ASP A 354 -25.57 21.76 27.45
C ASP A 354 -24.22 21.06 27.22
N GLY A 355 -23.13 21.80 27.47
CA GLY A 355 -21.74 21.35 27.35
C GLY A 355 -21.36 20.16 28.22
N ALA A 356 -22.08 19.87 29.31
CA ALA A 356 -21.86 18.65 30.08
C ALA A 356 -22.20 17.36 29.31
N GLY A 357 -22.85 17.49 28.14
CA GLY A 357 -23.08 16.40 27.20
C GLY A 357 -21.94 16.17 26.20
N VAL A 358 -20.86 16.96 26.16
CA VAL A 358 -19.79 16.78 25.15
C VAL A 358 -18.81 15.68 25.54
N PHE A 359 -18.62 14.75 24.60
CA PHE A 359 -17.68 13.65 24.60
C PHE A 359 -16.87 13.67 23.30
N PHE A 360 -15.73 12.98 23.32
CA PHE A 360 -14.84 12.79 22.18
C PHE A 360 -14.46 11.30 22.13
N ALA A 361 -14.45 10.74 20.93
CA ALA A 361 -13.96 9.40 20.63
C ALA A 361 -13.90 9.20 19.11
N ASP A 362 -12.90 8.48 18.62
CA ASP A 362 -12.81 8.03 17.22
C ASP A 362 -13.93 7.01 16.91
N ILE A 363 -14.98 7.41 16.17
CA ILE A 363 -16.09 6.52 15.79
C ILE A 363 -15.86 5.85 14.43
N ASN A 364 -15.11 6.51 13.55
CA ASN A 364 -14.89 6.08 12.17
C ASN A 364 -13.58 5.28 11.97
N GLY A 365 -12.70 5.20 12.97
CA GLY A 365 -11.41 4.52 12.92
C GLY A 365 -10.34 5.26 12.12
N ASP A 366 -10.43 6.59 12.01
CA ASP A 366 -9.51 7.42 11.19
C ASP A 366 -8.30 7.97 11.95
N GLY A 367 -8.23 7.72 13.27
CA GLY A 367 -7.15 8.14 14.15
C GLY A 367 -7.39 9.47 14.86
N ARG A 368 -8.49 10.18 14.58
CA ARG A 368 -8.88 11.43 15.26
C ARG A 368 -10.17 11.25 16.05
N ASP A 369 -10.34 12.05 17.09
CA ASP A 369 -11.55 12.03 17.89
C ASP A 369 -12.72 12.78 17.21
N ASP A 370 -13.87 12.12 17.09
CA ASP A 370 -15.12 12.71 16.64
C ASP A 370 -15.87 13.44 17.77
N TYR A 371 -16.63 14.48 17.42
CA TYR A 371 -17.42 15.24 18.38
C TYR A 371 -18.75 14.54 18.66
N LEU A 372 -19.00 14.23 19.93
CA LEU A 372 -20.21 13.55 20.39
C LEU A 372 -20.99 14.45 21.36
N TRP A 373 -22.32 14.49 21.21
CA TRP A 373 -23.20 15.05 22.22
C TRP A 373 -24.15 13.99 22.79
N VAL A 374 -24.06 13.78 24.10
CA VAL A 374 -24.79 12.75 24.86
C VAL A 374 -25.88 13.38 25.74
N SER A 375 -27.13 12.97 25.49
CA SER A 375 -28.29 13.42 26.26
C SER A 375 -28.27 12.91 27.71
N ASN A 376 -29.12 13.47 28.58
CA ASN A 376 -29.29 12.92 29.93
C ASN A 376 -29.90 11.50 29.91
N THR A 377 -30.64 11.15 28.86
CA THR A 377 -31.24 9.83 28.60
C THR A 377 -30.32 8.87 27.82
N GLY A 378 -29.08 9.27 27.54
CA GLY A 378 -28.06 8.42 26.92
C GLY A 378 -28.13 8.31 25.40
N ASP A 379 -28.88 9.19 24.73
CA ASP A 379 -28.92 9.31 23.27
C ASP A 379 -27.69 10.08 22.78
N VAL A 380 -27.08 9.64 21.69
CA VAL A 380 -25.76 10.10 21.22
C VAL A 380 -25.86 10.63 19.79
N ASP A 381 -25.64 11.92 19.62
CA ASP A 381 -25.51 12.58 18.32
C ASP A 381 -24.02 12.74 17.96
N CYS A 382 -23.63 12.50 16.70
CA CYS A 382 -22.22 12.44 16.27
C CYS A 382 -21.89 13.35 15.07
N TRP A 383 -20.72 14.00 15.13
CA TRP A 383 -20.16 14.81 14.07
C TRP A 383 -18.72 14.36 13.78
N ILE A 384 -18.46 13.97 12.53
CA ILE A 384 -17.12 13.53 12.09
C ILE A 384 -16.16 14.71 12.03
N ASN A 385 -14.95 14.53 12.56
CA ASN A 385 -13.86 15.50 12.47
C ASN A 385 -13.32 15.58 11.03
N THR A 386 -13.37 16.75 10.40
CA THR A 386 -12.84 16.96 9.04
C THR A 386 -11.84 18.13 9.04
N PRO A 387 -10.52 17.89 8.99
CA PRO A 387 -9.52 18.96 9.07
C PRO A 387 -9.53 19.86 7.81
N GLY A 388 -9.36 21.16 8.03
CA GLY A 388 -9.31 22.18 6.98
C GLY A 388 -8.01 22.18 6.18
N HIS A 389 -8.01 22.89 5.05
CA HIS A 389 -6.85 22.97 4.15
C HIS A 389 -5.60 23.54 4.84
N ASP A 390 -5.79 24.54 5.71
CA ASP A 390 -4.71 25.26 6.43
C ASP A 390 -4.15 24.54 7.66
N GLY A 391 -4.72 23.39 8.06
CA GLY A 391 -4.34 22.68 9.28
C GLY A 391 -4.50 23.49 10.57
N LEU A 392 -5.36 24.52 10.57
CA LEU A 392 -5.68 25.38 11.72
C LEU A 392 -7.19 25.63 11.86
N THR A 393 -7.99 25.16 10.90
CA THR A 393 -9.45 25.15 10.94
C THR A 393 -9.98 23.71 10.91
N TRP A 394 -11.10 23.46 11.60
CA TRP A 394 -11.74 22.15 11.64
C TRP A 394 -13.23 22.25 11.28
N GLY A 395 -13.65 21.40 10.36
CA GLY A 395 -15.05 21.15 10.05
C GLY A 395 -15.60 20.00 10.90
N TRP A 396 -16.90 20.05 11.19
CA TRP A 396 -17.61 19.05 11.98
C TRP A 396 -18.86 18.62 11.23
N ARG A 397 -18.88 17.42 10.67
CA ARG A 397 -19.96 16.95 9.78
C ARG A 397 -20.91 16.00 10.49
N PHE A 398 -22.14 16.45 10.71
CA PHE A 398 -23.18 15.68 11.38
C PHE A 398 -23.54 14.40 10.59
N ILE A 399 -23.47 13.23 11.25
CA ILE A 399 -23.84 11.94 10.64
C ILE A 399 -25.17 11.37 11.19
N GLY A 400 -25.72 11.97 12.24
CA GLY A 400 -27.00 11.61 12.85
C GLY A 400 -26.89 11.22 14.33
N ASN A 401 -28.00 10.71 14.86
CA ASN A 401 -28.01 9.97 16.12
C ASN A 401 -27.43 8.56 15.87
N ILE A 402 -26.43 8.16 16.65
CA ILE A 402 -25.72 6.90 16.48
C ILE A 402 -26.04 5.85 17.55
N ALA A 403 -26.52 6.25 18.74
CA ALA A 403 -26.88 5.34 19.81
C ALA A 403 -27.97 5.93 20.73
N GLY A 404 -28.75 5.08 21.40
CA GLY A 404 -29.81 5.49 22.33
C GLY A 404 -30.66 4.32 22.80
N GLY A 405 -31.68 4.57 23.61
CA GLY A 405 -32.74 3.59 23.95
C GLY A 405 -32.37 2.41 24.86
N VAL A 406 -31.11 2.24 25.26
CA VAL A 406 -30.62 1.10 26.08
C VAL A 406 -30.64 1.34 27.60
N GLY A 407 -31.34 2.38 28.08
CA GLY A 407 -31.46 2.69 29.51
C GLY A 407 -30.20 3.28 30.15
N ALA A 408 -29.25 3.75 29.34
CA ALA A 408 -28.03 4.41 29.79
C ALA A 408 -28.25 5.89 30.15
N THR A 409 -27.23 6.53 30.72
CA THR A 409 -27.17 7.99 30.91
C THR A 409 -25.77 8.50 30.54
N ARG A 410 -25.60 9.80 30.28
CA ARG A 410 -24.28 10.41 30.10
C ARG A 410 -23.28 10.12 31.25
N ALA A 411 -23.74 9.83 32.46
CA ALA A 411 -22.86 9.49 33.58
C ALA A 411 -22.22 8.10 33.43
N THR A 412 -22.96 7.15 32.82
CA THR A 412 -22.61 5.73 32.71
C THR A 412 -21.96 5.35 31.37
N ILE A 413 -22.23 6.09 30.30
CA ILE A 413 -21.69 5.82 28.95
C ILE A 413 -20.20 6.13 28.87
N ARG A 414 -19.43 5.23 28.27
CA ARG A 414 -18.06 5.45 27.80
C ARG A 414 -17.95 4.98 26.35
N PHE A 415 -17.05 5.63 25.62
CA PHE A 415 -16.59 5.23 24.30
C PHE A 415 -15.13 4.83 24.45
N THR A 416 -14.78 3.59 24.14
CA THR A 416 -13.42 3.06 24.29
C THR A 416 -13.28 1.79 23.46
N ASP A 417 -12.20 1.64 22.72
CA ASP A 417 -11.89 0.44 21.91
C ASP A 417 -11.66 -0.79 22.80
N ILE A 418 -12.58 -1.78 22.78
CA ILE A 418 -12.52 -3.00 23.59
C ILE A 418 -11.82 -4.15 22.85
N ASP A 419 -12.01 -4.29 21.53
CA ASP A 419 -11.45 -5.41 20.75
C ASP A 419 -10.08 -5.12 20.11
N GLY A 420 -9.62 -3.87 20.15
CA GLY A 420 -8.29 -3.43 19.74
C GLY A 420 -8.22 -2.96 18.29
N ASP A 421 -9.33 -2.48 17.74
CA ASP A 421 -9.48 -2.12 16.32
C ASP A 421 -9.42 -0.61 16.05
N GLY A 422 -9.22 0.22 17.07
CA GLY A 422 -9.10 1.67 16.94
C GLY A 422 -10.43 2.38 16.70
N ARG A 423 -11.56 1.69 16.49
CA ARG A 423 -12.89 2.30 16.59
C ARG A 423 -13.35 2.24 18.04
N ALA A 424 -13.96 3.32 18.53
CA ALA A 424 -14.45 3.36 19.89
C ALA A 424 -15.78 2.58 20.06
N ASP A 425 -15.79 1.63 20.98
CA ASP A 425 -16.97 0.83 21.32
C ASP A 425 -17.87 1.51 22.34
N TYR A 426 -19.17 1.22 22.28
CA TYR A 426 -20.15 1.76 23.21
C TYR A 426 -20.25 0.89 24.47
N SER A 427 -19.95 1.47 25.63
CA SER A 427 -19.94 0.76 26.92
C SER A 427 -20.76 1.50 28.00
N ILE A 428 -21.52 0.74 28.79
CA ILE A 428 -22.24 1.20 29.97
C ILE A 428 -21.54 0.67 31.22
N ILE A 429 -21.05 1.58 32.07
CA ILE A 429 -20.46 1.27 33.37
C ILE A 429 -21.50 1.52 34.48
N HIS A 430 -21.84 0.49 35.23
CA HIS A 430 -22.76 0.61 36.36
C HIS A 430 -22.09 1.36 37.54
N PRO A 431 -22.68 2.45 38.08
CA PRO A 431 -21.95 3.38 38.96
C PRO A 431 -21.67 2.85 40.37
N VAL A 432 -22.34 1.77 40.80
CA VAL A 432 -22.18 1.20 42.15
C VAL A 432 -21.31 -0.05 42.14
N THR A 433 -21.48 -0.93 41.16
CA THR A 433 -20.73 -2.21 41.08
C THR A 433 -19.49 -2.09 40.20
N GLY A 434 -19.44 -1.14 39.27
CA GLY A 434 -18.42 -1.09 38.23
C GLY A 434 -18.61 -2.12 37.11
N SER A 435 -19.71 -2.88 37.10
CA SER A 435 -19.97 -3.85 36.02
C SER A 435 -20.13 -3.16 34.67
N VAL A 436 -19.55 -3.74 33.63
CA VAL A 436 -19.50 -3.15 32.27
C VAL A 436 -20.32 -3.98 31.30
N THR A 437 -21.20 -3.33 30.55
CA THR A 437 -21.97 -3.91 29.44
C THR A 437 -21.58 -3.20 28.15
N SER A 438 -21.22 -3.93 27.10
CA SER A 438 -20.61 -3.33 25.90
C SER A 438 -21.20 -3.82 24.58
N TRP A 439 -21.03 -2.99 23.54
CA TRP A 439 -21.40 -3.23 22.16
C TRP A 439 -20.24 -2.81 21.26
N LEU A 440 -19.75 -3.72 20.41
CA LEU A 440 -18.67 -3.44 19.47
C LEU A 440 -19.13 -2.56 18.31
N ASN A 441 -18.25 -1.69 17.84
CA ASN A 441 -18.42 -0.85 16.66
C ASN A 441 -17.97 -1.60 15.39
N GLY A 442 -18.76 -2.57 14.94
CA GLY A 442 -18.49 -3.32 13.71
C GLY A 442 -18.86 -2.56 12.42
N GLY A 443 -18.75 -1.23 12.41
CA GLY A 443 -19.09 -0.37 11.27
C GLY A 443 -17.98 -0.28 10.23
N VAL A 444 -18.34 0.06 8.99
CA VAL A 444 -17.39 0.33 7.90
C VAL A 444 -17.64 1.75 7.39
N GLY A 445 -16.56 2.50 7.18
CA GLY A 445 -16.62 3.95 7.00
C GLY A 445 -17.05 4.66 8.29
N GLU A 446 -17.92 5.67 8.15
CA GLU A 446 -18.20 6.65 9.20
C GLU A 446 -19.29 6.27 10.21
N LYS A 447 -20.17 5.33 9.88
CA LYS A 447 -21.33 4.99 10.72
C LYS A 447 -21.09 3.72 11.50
N PRO A 448 -21.30 3.74 12.83
CA PRO A 448 -21.10 2.55 13.65
C PRO A 448 -22.21 1.53 13.45
N VAL A 449 -21.87 0.25 13.63
CA VAL A 449 -22.81 -0.88 13.64
C VAL A 449 -22.64 -1.62 14.97
N TRP A 450 -23.52 -1.32 15.93
CA TRP A 450 -23.42 -1.82 17.30
C TRP A 450 -23.77 -3.31 17.43
N ARG A 451 -22.77 -4.14 17.74
CA ARG A 451 -22.92 -5.59 17.96
C ARG A 451 -22.82 -5.91 19.47
N PRO A 452 -23.88 -6.44 20.13
CA PRO A 452 -23.89 -6.61 21.59
C PRO A 452 -22.93 -7.72 22.07
N LEU A 453 -22.05 -7.39 23.03
CA LEU A 453 -21.28 -8.38 23.82
C LEU A 453 -21.99 -8.76 25.13
N GLY A 454 -22.90 -7.91 25.61
CA GLY A 454 -23.52 -8.07 26.92
C GLY A 454 -22.57 -7.67 28.05
N VAL A 455 -22.69 -8.31 29.21
CA VAL A 455 -21.86 -7.99 30.39
C VAL A 455 -20.46 -8.56 30.20
N ILE A 456 -19.49 -7.69 29.90
CA ILE A 456 -18.09 -8.05 29.70
C ILE A 456 -17.28 -8.06 31.01
N ALA A 457 -17.71 -7.31 32.03
CA ALA A 457 -17.06 -7.28 33.34
C ALA A 457 -18.10 -7.31 34.48
N PRO A 458 -17.96 -8.19 35.49
CA PRO A 458 -18.91 -8.28 36.61
C PRO A 458 -18.79 -7.12 37.61
N GLY A 459 -17.72 -6.33 37.53
CA GLY A 459 -17.43 -5.21 38.42
C GLY A 459 -16.54 -5.58 39.62
N VAL A 460 -16.42 -4.64 40.56
CA VAL A 460 -15.62 -4.78 41.79
C VAL A 460 -16.46 -5.47 42.87
N SER A 461 -15.93 -6.56 43.46
CA SER A 461 -16.62 -7.34 44.49
C SER A 461 -15.72 -7.60 45.71
N PRO A 462 -16.15 -7.22 46.95
CA PRO A 462 -17.28 -6.34 47.21
C PRO A 462 -17.03 -4.94 46.62
N PRO A 463 -18.08 -4.19 46.24
CA PRO A 463 -17.94 -2.80 45.84
C PRO A 463 -17.21 -2.00 46.92
N GLN A 464 -16.10 -1.36 46.55
CA GLN A 464 -15.36 -0.52 47.49
C GLN A 464 -16.17 0.76 47.76
N GLU A 465 -15.92 1.44 48.89
CA GLU A 465 -16.51 2.76 49.10
C GLU A 465 -15.73 3.82 48.31
N GLY A 466 -16.41 4.56 47.44
CA GLY A 466 -15.81 5.66 46.71
C GLY A 466 -14.73 5.26 45.67
N PHE A 467 -14.92 4.17 44.93
CA PHE A 467 -14.15 3.91 43.70
C PHE A 467 -14.79 4.55 42.46
N LYS A 468 -14.10 4.50 41.32
CA LYS A 468 -14.62 4.79 39.99
C LYS A 468 -13.93 3.90 38.96
N VAL A 469 -14.70 3.25 38.09
CA VAL A 469 -14.15 2.45 36.97
C VAL A 469 -13.76 3.35 35.80
N HIS A 470 -12.65 3.00 35.17
CA HIS A 470 -12.11 3.55 33.94
C HIS A 470 -11.79 2.41 32.97
N LEU A 471 -11.93 2.67 31.67
CA LEU A 471 -11.52 1.78 30.59
C LEU A 471 -10.45 2.51 29.78
N GLY A 472 -9.44 1.79 29.32
CA GLY A 472 -8.36 2.32 28.50
C GLY A 472 -7.13 1.41 28.53
N CYS A 473 -6.35 1.40 27.46
CA CYS A 473 -5.17 0.55 27.34
C CYS A 473 -4.03 1.06 28.24
N PHE A 474 -3.60 0.32 29.27
CA PHE A 474 -2.43 0.69 30.09
C PHE A 474 -1.16 -0.11 29.76
N THR A 475 -1.30 -1.12 28.90
CA THR A 475 -0.25 -2.06 28.47
C THR A 475 0.32 -1.78 27.08
N GLY A 476 -0.30 -0.88 26.31
CA GLY A 476 0.00 -0.67 24.90
C GLY A 476 -0.50 -1.80 23.99
N SER A 477 -1.42 -2.66 24.44
CA SER A 477 -2.01 -3.74 23.63
C SER A 477 -3.07 -3.29 22.61
N GLY A 478 -3.43 -2.01 22.60
CA GLY A 478 -4.52 -1.44 21.78
C GLY A 478 -5.89 -1.59 22.44
N ARG A 479 -6.18 -2.80 22.96
CA ARG A 479 -7.43 -3.12 23.66
C ARG A 479 -7.55 -2.37 24.99
N ALA A 480 -8.74 -1.86 25.31
CA ALA A 480 -9.00 -1.22 26.58
C ALA A 480 -8.95 -2.21 27.75
N ASP A 481 -8.09 -1.90 28.72
CA ASP A 481 -7.97 -2.61 29.99
C ASP A 481 -9.01 -2.09 31.01
N TYR A 482 -9.39 -2.93 31.98
CA TYR A 482 -10.34 -2.56 33.03
C TYR A 482 -9.58 -2.05 34.26
N MET A 483 -9.89 -0.83 34.69
CA MET A 483 -9.25 -0.19 35.84
C MET A 483 -10.28 0.33 36.82
N TRP A 484 -9.91 0.40 38.08
CA TRP A 484 -10.65 1.21 39.06
C TRP A 484 -9.72 2.05 39.92
N VAL A 485 -10.16 3.30 40.15
CA VAL A 485 -9.46 4.30 40.94
C VAL A 485 -10.13 4.39 42.30
N ASN A 486 -9.38 4.21 43.39
CA ASN A 486 -9.90 4.32 44.76
C ASN A 486 -10.05 5.80 45.20
N ALA A 487 -10.58 6.06 46.39
CA ALA A 487 -10.81 7.43 46.85
C ALA A 487 -9.55 8.32 46.90
N GLN A 488 -8.37 7.73 47.08
CA GLN A 488 -7.05 8.38 47.18
C GLN A 488 -6.28 8.44 45.84
N GLY A 489 -6.92 8.11 44.72
CA GLY A 489 -6.30 8.17 43.39
C GLY A 489 -5.43 6.97 43.04
N GLN A 490 -5.30 5.95 43.90
CA GLN A 490 -4.60 4.71 43.57
C GLN A 490 -5.40 3.92 42.52
N VAL A 491 -4.70 3.36 41.53
CA VAL A 491 -5.30 2.65 40.39
C VAL A 491 -4.99 1.17 40.46
N THR A 492 -6.03 0.34 40.42
CA THR A 492 -5.92 -1.13 40.29
C THR A 492 -6.32 -1.53 38.87
N GLY A 493 -5.48 -2.31 38.19
CA GLY A 493 -5.65 -2.67 36.78
C GLY A 493 -5.87 -4.17 36.54
N TYR A 494 -6.62 -4.47 35.47
CA TYR A 494 -6.86 -5.81 34.94
C TYR A 494 -6.70 -5.76 33.41
N THR A 495 -5.83 -6.59 32.85
CA THR A 495 -5.58 -6.58 31.40
C THR A 495 -6.67 -7.29 30.63
N ASN A 496 -6.96 -6.78 29.43
CA ASN A 496 -7.88 -7.37 28.47
C ASN A 496 -7.17 -8.43 27.62
N ASN A 497 -7.11 -9.66 28.13
CA ASN A 497 -6.59 -10.80 27.39
C ASN A 497 -7.69 -11.46 26.54
N ARG A 498 -7.35 -11.95 25.34
CA ARG A 498 -8.19 -12.88 24.57
C ARG A 498 -8.19 -14.27 25.21
N ARG A 499 -9.15 -15.11 24.82
CA ARG A 499 -9.31 -16.51 25.26
C ARG A 499 -9.87 -17.35 24.11
N GLU A 500 -9.62 -18.66 24.10
CA GLU A 500 -10.34 -19.57 23.21
C GLU A 500 -11.88 -19.51 23.45
N GLY A 501 -12.68 -19.56 22.38
CA GLY A 501 -14.15 -19.56 22.44
C GLY A 501 -14.80 -18.74 21.31
N ALA A 502 -16.13 -18.59 21.36
CA ALA A 502 -16.96 -18.00 20.30
C ALA A 502 -17.56 -16.61 20.67
N ASN A 503 -16.87 -15.82 21.49
CA ASN A 503 -17.25 -14.43 21.81
C ASN A 503 -16.03 -13.63 22.25
N LEU A 504 -15.98 -12.35 21.89
CA LEU A 504 -14.88 -11.41 22.21
C LEU A 504 -14.95 -10.87 23.64
N ASN A 505 -15.51 -11.61 24.60
CA ASN A 505 -15.56 -11.15 25.99
C ASN A 505 -14.16 -11.28 26.63
N PRO A 506 -13.59 -10.20 27.20
CA PRO A 506 -12.26 -10.20 27.80
C PRO A 506 -12.06 -11.24 28.91
N LEU A 507 -10.86 -11.82 28.92
CA LEU A 507 -10.31 -12.55 30.06
C LEU A 507 -9.54 -11.55 30.95
N TRP A 508 -10.23 -10.96 31.92
CA TRP A 508 -9.64 -9.98 32.84
C TRP A 508 -8.55 -10.59 33.74
N LYS A 509 -7.28 -10.37 33.41
CA LYS A 509 -6.14 -10.80 34.26
C LYS A 509 -5.76 -9.72 35.27
N PRO A 510 -5.78 -9.99 36.59
CA PRO A 510 -5.44 -8.99 37.61
C PRO A 510 -3.95 -8.65 37.60
N GLN A 511 -3.62 -7.35 37.48
CA GLN A 511 -2.25 -6.84 37.60
C GLN A 511 -1.96 -6.24 38.99
N GLY A 512 -2.99 -6.01 39.81
CA GLY A 512 -2.85 -5.35 41.10
C GLY A 512 -2.74 -3.83 40.94
N PHE A 513 -1.93 -3.18 41.79
CA PHE A 513 -1.76 -1.72 41.75
C PHE A 513 -0.86 -1.31 40.59
N ILE A 514 -1.44 -0.74 39.54
CA ILE A 514 -0.70 -0.20 38.40
C ILE A 514 -0.22 1.24 38.67
N ALA A 515 -0.87 1.98 39.56
CA ALA A 515 -0.39 3.27 40.05
C ALA A 515 -0.72 3.45 41.54
N VAL A 516 0.24 3.90 42.35
CA VAL A 516 0.07 4.07 43.81
C VAL A 516 -0.80 5.26 44.22
N GLY A 517 -1.11 6.15 43.28
CA GLY A 517 -1.78 7.43 43.54
C GLY A 517 -0.82 8.51 44.04
N VAL A 518 -1.18 9.78 43.83
CA VAL A 518 -0.30 10.94 44.11
C VAL A 518 -0.76 11.77 45.32
N GLY A 519 -1.67 11.22 46.13
CA GLY A 519 -2.29 11.90 47.28
C GLY A 519 -3.48 12.81 46.93
N GLU A 520 -3.80 12.94 45.63
CA GLU A 520 -4.96 13.67 45.13
C GLU A 520 -6.22 12.78 45.07
N PRO A 521 -7.42 13.30 45.34
CA PRO A 521 -8.64 12.51 45.35
C PRO A 521 -9.14 12.20 43.93
N ARG A 522 -9.79 11.05 43.74
CA ARG A 522 -10.15 10.53 42.39
C ARG A 522 -10.94 11.47 41.49
N GLU A 523 -11.66 12.47 42.02
CA GLU A 523 -12.44 13.38 41.17
C GLU A 523 -11.56 14.32 40.32
N VAL A 524 -10.30 14.56 40.73
CA VAL A 524 -9.32 15.32 39.93
C VAL A 524 -8.42 14.42 39.07
N VAL A 525 -8.45 13.10 39.27
CA VAL A 525 -7.67 12.15 38.47
C VAL A 525 -8.28 11.99 37.07
N ARG A 526 -7.43 11.95 36.05
CA ARG A 526 -7.76 11.55 34.67
C ARG A 526 -6.76 10.48 34.23
N LEU A 527 -7.23 9.57 33.39
CA LEU A 527 -6.43 8.52 32.76
C LEU A 527 -6.69 8.61 31.26
N THR A 528 -5.67 8.90 30.45
CA THR A 528 -5.77 9.11 28.99
C THR A 528 -4.37 9.11 28.36
N ASP A 529 -4.22 8.62 27.13
CA ASP A 529 -2.96 8.61 26.35
C ASP A 529 -2.58 10.04 25.93
N PHE A 530 -1.81 10.77 26.74
CA PHE A 530 -1.59 12.21 26.53
C PHE A 530 -0.47 12.49 25.53
N ASP A 531 0.56 11.65 25.46
CA ASP A 531 1.70 11.84 24.56
C ASP A 531 1.65 11.08 23.23
N GLY A 532 0.68 10.16 23.07
CA GLY A 532 0.32 9.52 21.81
C GLY A 532 0.92 8.13 21.58
N ASP A 533 1.43 7.47 22.62
CA ASP A 533 2.10 6.16 22.52
C ASP A 533 1.14 4.95 22.56
N GLY A 534 -0.15 5.19 22.83
CA GLY A 534 -1.18 4.15 22.94
C GLY A 534 -1.33 3.54 24.34
N MET A 535 -0.68 4.12 25.35
CA MET A 535 -0.83 3.79 26.77
C MET A 535 -1.47 4.95 27.54
N ILE A 536 -2.38 4.65 28.47
CA ILE A 536 -2.99 5.69 29.30
C ILE A 536 -1.99 6.26 30.32
N ASP A 537 -1.84 7.58 30.30
CA ASP A 537 -1.08 8.34 31.29
C ASP A 537 -1.92 8.63 32.54
N TYR A 538 -1.26 9.04 33.62
CA TYR A 538 -1.89 9.47 34.86
C TYR A 538 -1.80 11.00 34.98
N LEU A 539 -2.95 11.66 35.14
CA LEU A 539 -3.01 13.12 35.26
C LEU A 539 -3.83 13.55 36.48
N THR A 540 -3.47 14.69 37.05
CA THR A 540 -4.33 15.43 37.99
C THR A 540 -4.71 16.79 37.40
N VAL A 541 -6.00 17.11 37.44
CA VAL A 541 -6.57 18.34 36.86
C VAL A 541 -7.29 19.13 37.95
N GLN A 542 -6.75 20.30 38.30
CA GLN A 542 -7.25 21.12 39.39
C GLN A 542 -8.67 21.63 39.12
N ARG A 543 -9.57 21.53 40.12
CA ARG A 543 -11.00 21.85 39.98
C ARG A 543 -11.28 23.29 39.52
N GLU A 544 -10.61 24.29 40.11
CA GLU A 544 -10.95 25.71 39.90
C GLU A 544 -10.31 26.32 38.66
N ARG A 545 -9.02 26.07 38.42
CA ARG A 545 -8.28 26.69 37.31
C ARG A 545 -7.98 25.76 36.14
N GLY A 546 -8.09 24.44 36.33
CA GLY A 546 -7.72 23.49 35.28
C GLY A 546 -6.23 23.20 35.16
N GLU A 547 -5.42 23.59 36.15
CA GLU A 547 -3.99 23.28 36.17
C GLU A 547 -3.80 21.75 36.09
N THR A 548 -3.03 21.29 35.10
CA THR A 548 -2.83 19.87 34.80
C THR A 548 -1.38 19.48 35.09
N ARG A 549 -1.20 18.45 35.92
CA ARG A 549 0.06 17.74 36.12
C ARG A 549 -0.02 16.34 35.53
N LEU A 550 1.09 15.91 34.93
CA LEU A 550 1.18 14.69 34.13
C LEU A 550 2.27 13.74 34.66
N TRP A 551 1.95 12.45 34.67
CA TRP A 551 2.89 11.35 34.83
C TRP A 551 2.75 10.42 33.62
N ILE A 552 3.79 10.33 32.80
CA ILE A 552 3.81 9.46 31.61
C ILE A 552 3.93 7.99 32.03
N ASN A 553 3.17 7.10 31.38
CA ASN A 553 3.25 5.66 31.57
C ASN A 553 4.41 5.05 30.78
N GLY A 554 5.62 5.02 31.36
CA GLY A 554 6.76 4.31 30.79
C GLY A 554 6.78 2.81 31.14
N GLY A 555 5.62 2.19 31.40
CA GLY A 555 5.48 0.80 31.83
C GLY A 555 5.82 -0.23 30.75
N SER A 556 5.92 -1.50 31.16
CA SER A 556 6.20 -2.62 30.24
C SER A 556 5.50 -3.90 30.66
N CYS A 557 5.55 -4.93 29.79
CA CYS A 557 4.93 -6.25 29.99
C CYS A 557 3.39 -6.23 30.08
N GLY A 558 2.75 -7.40 30.03
CA GLY A 558 1.28 -7.54 30.03
C GLY A 558 0.61 -7.23 28.69
N LYS A 559 1.37 -6.94 27.63
CA LYS A 559 0.88 -6.58 26.30
C LYS A 559 0.60 -7.80 25.43
N TYR A 560 1.42 -8.83 25.53
CA TYR A 560 1.50 -9.92 24.55
C TYR A 560 1.08 -11.27 25.15
N GLN A 561 0.22 -11.98 24.43
CA GLN A 561 -0.16 -13.35 24.76
C GLN A 561 0.68 -14.34 23.94
N ALA A 562 0.72 -15.60 24.37
CA ALA A 562 1.61 -16.61 23.77
C ALA A 562 1.21 -16.95 22.32
N GLY A 563 -0.09 -17.09 22.05
CA GLY A 563 -0.62 -17.40 20.72
C GLY A 563 -0.43 -16.26 19.69
N ASP A 564 -0.17 -15.03 20.14
CA ASP A 564 0.20 -13.90 19.28
C ASP A 564 1.51 -14.16 18.51
N GLY A 565 2.30 -15.15 18.94
CA GLY A 565 3.60 -15.51 18.37
C GLY A 565 3.56 -16.49 17.21
N ILE A 566 2.38 -17.04 16.84
CA ILE A 566 2.30 -18.15 15.89
C ILE A 566 2.33 -17.68 14.43
N PHE A 567 3.30 -18.23 13.70
CA PHE A 567 3.40 -18.23 12.25
C PHE A 567 3.38 -19.67 11.75
N LEU A 568 2.88 -19.87 10.52
CA LEU A 568 2.76 -21.16 9.85
C LEU A 568 3.36 -20.97 8.46
N CYS A 569 4.35 -21.80 8.11
CA CYS A 569 5.01 -21.77 6.79
C CYS A 569 5.89 -23.02 6.63
N ASP A 570 6.04 -23.57 5.42
CA ASP A 570 6.96 -24.69 5.17
C ASP A 570 8.42 -24.19 5.32
N LEU A 571 9.17 -24.71 6.30
CA LEU A 571 10.58 -24.37 6.48
C LEU A 571 11.50 -25.31 5.72
N ASN A 572 11.01 -26.47 5.29
CA ASN A 572 11.81 -27.66 5.07
C ASN A 572 11.62 -28.35 3.69
N GLU A 573 10.73 -27.81 2.84
CA GLU A 573 10.45 -28.28 1.47
C GLU A 573 9.68 -29.62 1.44
N ASP A 574 8.83 -29.89 2.45
CA ASP A 574 8.02 -31.11 2.53
C ASP A 574 6.54 -30.95 2.16
N GLY A 575 6.14 -29.74 1.80
CA GLY A 575 4.82 -29.32 1.35
C GLY A 575 3.84 -29.02 2.48
N ARG A 576 4.25 -29.03 3.76
CA ARG A 576 3.38 -28.74 4.92
C ARG A 576 3.89 -27.52 5.67
N GLU A 577 2.99 -26.72 6.21
CA GLU A 577 3.40 -25.66 7.12
C GLU A 577 3.91 -26.22 8.44
N ASP A 578 5.09 -25.74 8.79
CA ASP A 578 5.73 -25.92 10.08
C ASP A 578 5.25 -24.84 11.06
N TYR A 579 5.30 -25.15 12.35
CA TYR A 579 4.93 -24.22 13.40
C TYR A 579 6.14 -23.39 13.78
N ILE A 580 6.05 -22.07 13.55
CA ILE A 580 7.05 -21.11 14.00
C ILE A 580 6.46 -20.28 15.12
N TRP A 581 7.14 -20.24 16.27
CA TRP A 581 6.81 -19.32 17.34
C TRP A 581 7.84 -18.20 17.43
N ILE A 582 7.37 -16.96 17.44
CA ILE A 582 8.20 -15.77 17.52
C ILE A 582 7.83 -14.99 18.79
N ASP A 583 8.82 -14.62 19.62
CA ASP A 583 8.59 -13.70 20.74
C ASP A 583 8.41 -12.25 20.25
N HIS A 584 8.01 -11.33 21.13
CA HIS A 584 7.76 -9.95 20.69
C HIS A 584 9.00 -9.22 20.14
N ASN A 585 10.22 -9.65 20.52
CA ASN A 585 11.50 -9.08 20.09
C ASN A 585 12.03 -9.70 18.79
N GLY A 586 11.28 -10.60 18.15
CA GLY A 586 11.67 -11.22 16.88
C GLY A 586 12.64 -12.40 17.02
N ILE A 587 12.79 -13.00 18.20
CA ILE A 587 13.47 -14.30 18.30
C ILE A 587 12.48 -15.38 17.83
N ALA A 588 12.88 -16.22 16.88
CA ALA A 588 12.02 -17.23 16.28
C ALA A 588 12.50 -18.66 16.59
N TRP A 589 11.56 -19.55 16.88
CA TRP A 589 11.76 -20.96 17.16
C TRP A 589 10.90 -21.85 16.26
N GLY A 590 11.48 -22.93 15.74
CA GLY A 590 10.86 -23.81 14.75
C GLY A 590 10.48 -25.17 15.28
N TYR A 591 9.37 -25.69 14.77
CA TYR A 591 8.85 -27.03 15.08
C TYR A 591 8.30 -27.66 13.79
N LEU A 592 8.96 -28.72 13.28
CA LEU A 592 8.57 -29.32 12.01
C LEU A 592 7.32 -30.21 12.12
N ASN A 593 6.43 -30.12 11.14
CA ASN A 593 5.19 -30.89 11.01
C ASN A 593 5.45 -32.28 10.40
N ARG A 594 5.89 -33.22 11.24
CA ARG A 594 6.16 -34.60 10.81
C ARG A 594 4.91 -35.47 10.99
N LEU A 595 4.18 -35.73 9.90
CA LEU A 595 3.01 -36.63 9.90
C LEU A 595 3.38 -38.03 10.41
N ASN A 596 2.65 -38.52 11.42
CA ASN A 596 2.74 -39.91 11.87
C ASN A 596 1.34 -40.47 12.13
N GLU A 597 1.02 -41.59 11.48
CA GLU A 597 -0.32 -42.23 11.53
C GLU A 597 -1.50 -41.27 11.23
N GLY A 598 -1.27 -40.21 10.44
CA GLY A 598 -2.30 -39.22 10.09
C GLY A 598 -2.57 -38.15 11.16
N ARG A 599 -1.68 -37.98 12.14
CA ARG A 599 -1.67 -36.83 13.07
C ARG A 599 -0.35 -36.08 12.95
N ASN A 600 -0.40 -34.76 13.16
CA ASN A 600 0.78 -33.90 13.09
C ASN A 600 1.62 -34.12 14.35
N MET A 601 2.91 -34.44 14.18
CA MET A 601 3.87 -34.48 15.29
C MET A 601 4.91 -33.37 15.15
N TRP A 602 4.85 -32.40 16.05
CA TRP A 602 5.79 -31.28 16.11
C TRP A 602 7.16 -31.73 16.59
N THR A 603 8.16 -31.61 15.72
CA THR A 603 9.56 -31.91 16.06
C THR A 603 10.30 -30.61 16.35
N TRP A 604 10.74 -30.43 17.59
CA TRP A 604 11.51 -29.25 18.01
C TRP A 604 12.85 -29.12 17.28
N GLU A 605 13.06 -27.98 16.60
CA GLU A 605 14.30 -27.68 15.88
C GLU A 605 15.17 -26.61 16.59
N GLY A 606 14.62 -25.89 17.57
CA GLY A 606 15.34 -24.84 18.30
C GLY A 606 15.16 -23.44 17.72
N ILE A 607 16.12 -22.55 18.00
CA ILE A 607 16.14 -21.17 17.47
C ILE A 607 16.44 -21.22 15.98
N LEU A 608 15.56 -20.64 15.17
CA LEU A 608 15.75 -20.44 13.73
C LEU A 608 16.60 -19.20 13.45
N ILE A 609 16.19 -18.06 14.02
CA ILE A 609 16.82 -16.75 13.84
C ILE A 609 16.63 -15.88 15.09
N VAL A 610 17.62 -15.04 15.37
CA VAL A 610 17.52 -13.93 16.34
C VAL A 610 17.45 -12.65 15.51
N SER A 611 16.26 -12.06 15.41
CA SER A 611 16.06 -10.81 14.68
C SER A 611 16.49 -9.58 15.50
N ILE A 612 16.59 -8.44 14.82
CA ILE A 612 16.64 -7.09 15.42
C ILE A 612 15.33 -6.31 15.21
N TYR A 613 14.35 -6.92 14.55
CA TYR A 613 13.03 -6.35 14.24
C TYR A 613 11.97 -6.93 15.17
N ASP A 614 10.96 -6.13 15.53
CA ASP A 614 9.81 -6.62 16.29
C ASP A 614 9.06 -7.69 15.48
N ARG A 615 8.48 -8.68 16.16
CA ARG A 615 7.66 -9.73 15.52
C ARG A 615 6.55 -9.19 14.64
N LYS A 616 5.96 -8.05 15.01
CA LYS A 616 4.88 -7.41 14.26
C LYS A 616 5.29 -7.14 12.81
N ASP A 617 6.56 -6.83 12.57
CA ASP A 617 7.10 -6.43 11.27
C ASP A 617 7.34 -7.64 10.35
N ILE A 618 7.16 -8.86 10.86
CA ILE A 618 7.49 -10.10 10.13
C ILE A 618 6.29 -10.58 9.29
N ARG A 619 6.57 -10.97 8.05
CA ARG A 619 5.75 -11.82 7.18
C ARG A 619 6.60 -13.00 6.72
N MET A 620 5.96 -14.01 6.14
CA MET A 620 6.63 -15.20 5.63
C MET A 620 5.99 -15.62 4.31
N ALA A 621 6.83 -15.94 3.33
CA ALA A 621 6.47 -16.44 2.01
C ALA A 621 7.75 -16.95 1.33
N ASP A 622 7.62 -17.90 0.40
CA ASP A 622 8.72 -18.35 -0.47
C ASP A 622 8.84 -17.37 -1.65
N LEU A 623 9.68 -16.33 -1.52
CA LEU A 623 9.82 -15.30 -2.57
C LEU A 623 10.79 -15.69 -3.69
N ASN A 624 11.65 -16.69 -3.47
CA ASN A 624 12.61 -17.14 -4.46
C ASN A 624 12.15 -18.40 -5.23
N ASN A 625 11.01 -19.00 -4.84
CA ASN A 625 10.46 -20.26 -5.35
C ASN A 625 11.48 -21.41 -5.19
N ASP A 626 12.06 -21.51 -3.99
CA ASP A 626 12.97 -22.60 -3.61
C ASP A 626 12.31 -23.69 -2.74
N GLY A 627 11.01 -23.54 -2.47
CA GLY A 627 10.16 -24.45 -1.70
C GLY A 627 10.28 -24.28 -0.20
N ARG A 628 11.00 -23.27 0.30
CA ARG A 628 11.05 -22.91 1.72
C ARG A 628 10.63 -21.46 1.94
N CYS A 629 9.84 -21.23 2.97
CA CYS A 629 9.47 -19.88 3.36
C CYS A 629 10.65 -19.06 3.88
N ASP A 630 10.72 -17.82 3.42
CA ASP A 630 11.66 -16.79 3.84
C ASP A 630 11.08 -15.90 4.94
N PHE A 631 11.97 -15.20 5.66
CA PHE A 631 11.57 -14.14 6.59
C PHE A 631 11.54 -12.78 5.87
N LEU A 632 10.39 -12.12 5.89
CA LEU A 632 10.15 -10.83 5.26
C LEU A 632 9.90 -9.77 6.34
N PHE A 633 10.67 -8.68 6.33
CA PHE A 633 10.57 -7.60 7.32
C PHE A 633 9.99 -6.35 6.67
N VAL A 634 8.74 -6.02 7.03
CA VAL A 634 7.94 -4.93 6.47
C VAL A 634 8.10 -3.67 7.33
N ASP A 635 8.59 -2.57 6.74
CA ASP A 635 8.68 -1.27 7.40
C ASP A 635 7.29 -0.67 7.68
N ARG A 636 7.05 -0.25 8.93
CA ARG A 636 5.75 0.26 9.38
C ARG A 636 5.29 1.57 8.75
N LYS A 637 6.18 2.31 8.07
CA LYS A 637 5.86 3.60 7.47
C LYS A 637 5.54 3.44 6.00
N SER A 638 6.38 2.73 5.24
CA SER A 638 6.21 2.62 3.78
C SER A 638 5.69 1.29 3.27
N GLY A 639 5.78 0.21 4.07
CA GLY A 639 5.61 -1.18 3.61
C GLY A 639 6.89 -1.78 3.00
N ARG A 640 7.98 -1.01 2.89
CA ARG A 640 9.26 -1.48 2.34
C ARG A 640 9.67 -2.81 2.99
N THR A 641 9.96 -3.82 2.17
CA THR A 641 10.21 -5.18 2.64
C THR A 641 11.65 -5.60 2.41
N ILE A 642 12.29 -6.13 3.47
CA ILE A 642 13.62 -6.74 3.45
C ILE A 642 13.48 -8.26 3.60
N MET A 643 14.14 -9.03 2.73
CA MET A 643 14.11 -10.50 2.74
C MET A 643 15.35 -11.10 3.41
N TYR A 644 15.12 -12.15 4.20
CA TYR A 644 16.12 -13.06 4.74
C TYR A 644 15.81 -14.47 4.26
N GLU A 645 16.63 -14.92 3.30
CA GLU A 645 16.45 -16.17 2.58
C GLU A 645 16.74 -17.39 3.46
N ASN A 646 15.84 -18.39 3.44
CA ASN A 646 15.96 -19.63 4.19
C ASN A 646 16.88 -20.64 3.48
N LYS A 647 18.13 -20.75 3.94
CA LYS A 647 19.12 -21.70 3.40
C LYS A 647 18.97 -23.13 3.95
N GLY A 648 17.88 -23.42 4.67
CA GLY A 648 17.69 -24.68 5.37
C GLY A 648 18.78 -24.94 6.41
N ILE A 649 19.17 -26.21 6.55
CA ILE A 649 20.15 -26.65 7.55
C ILE A 649 21.57 -26.64 6.97
N VAL A 650 22.36 -25.62 7.33
CA VAL A 650 23.78 -25.47 6.98
C VAL A 650 24.65 -25.81 8.20
N ASN A 651 25.61 -26.73 8.03
CA ASN A 651 26.49 -27.21 9.12
C ASN A 651 25.74 -27.74 10.36
N GLY A 652 24.55 -28.31 10.16
CA GLY A 652 23.72 -28.87 11.25
C GLY A 652 22.95 -27.83 12.06
N LYS A 653 22.74 -26.62 11.53
CA LYS A 653 21.88 -25.57 12.09
C LYS A 653 21.09 -24.88 10.99
N TRP A 654 19.91 -24.38 11.32
CA TRP A 654 19.17 -23.44 10.46
C TRP A 654 20.01 -22.21 10.13
N ALA A 655 19.93 -21.74 8.89
CA ALA A 655 20.70 -20.62 8.39
C ALA A 655 19.84 -19.70 7.52
N PHE A 656 19.82 -18.41 7.86
CA PHE A 656 19.12 -17.37 7.11
C PHE A 656 20.11 -16.32 6.61
N THR A 657 19.94 -15.85 5.38
CA THR A 657 20.85 -14.86 4.76
C THR A 657 20.06 -13.63 4.31
N SER A 658 20.41 -12.45 4.82
CA SER A 658 19.80 -11.21 4.33
C SER A 658 20.15 -10.99 2.85
N ILE A 659 19.13 -10.89 2.00
CA ILE A 659 19.28 -10.55 0.58
C ILE A 659 19.09 -9.05 0.35
N GLY A 660 18.57 -8.36 1.36
CA GLY A 660 18.32 -6.92 1.34
C GLY A 660 16.88 -6.61 0.98
N GLU A 661 16.67 -5.43 0.42
CA GLU A 661 15.36 -4.94 0.01
C GLU A 661 14.82 -5.70 -1.20
N VAL A 662 13.58 -6.17 -1.09
CA VAL A 662 12.85 -6.86 -2.15
C VAL A 662 11.61 -6.12 -2.60
N ALA A 663 11.05 -5.21 -1.80
CA ALA A 663 9.97 -4.32 -2.20
C ALA A 663 10.16 -2.92 -1.61
N PHE A 664 9.93 -1.88 -2.40
CA PHE A 664 10.17 -0.47 -1.99
C PHE A 664 9.11 0.09 -1.03
N GLY A 665 7.92 -0.51 -1.02
CA GLY A 665 6.76 -0.06 -0.23
C GLY A 665 5.51 0.14 -1.10
N VAL A 666 4.38 0.45 -0.46
CA VAL A 666 3.10 0.81 -1.13
C VAL A 666 2.48 2.11 -0.60
N LEU A 667 3.11 2.77 0.38
CA LEU A 667 2.60 4.05 0.93
C LEU A 667 2.33 5.10 -0.17
N GLU A 668 3.16 5.13 -1.22
CA GLU A 668 3.03 6.07 -2.34
C GLU A 668 1.80 5.75 -3.22
N ASP A 669 1.52 4.47 -3.46
CA ASP A 669 0.35 4.01 -4.22
C ASP A 669 -0.97 4.07 -3.43
N ILE A 670 -0.90 3.95 -2.10
CA ILE A 670 -2.08 3.86 -1.20
C ILE A 670 -2.43 5.22 -0.54
N GLY A 671 -1.43 6.05 -0.27
CA GLY A 671 -1.60 7.35 0.39
C GLY A 671 -1.73 7.28 1.93
N PRO A 672 -2.21 8.36 2.58
CA PRO A 672 -2.11 8.54 4.04
C PRO A 672 -2.98 7.60 4.88
N SER A 673 -3.88 6.82 4.26
CA SER A 673 -4.63 5.74 4.90
C SER A 673 -3.91 4.39 4.87
N PHE A 674 -2.63 4.37 4.46
CA PHE A 674 -1.78 3.20 4.52
C PHE A 674 -1.62 2.69 5.97
N ASP A 675 -1.88 1.41 6.15
CA ASP A 675 -1.66 0.68 7.39
C ASP A 675 -0.86 -0.60 7.09
N TRP A 676 0.39 -0.60 7.53
CA TRP A 676 1.37 -1.67 7.32
C TRP A 676 0.90 -3.04 7.84
N GLU A 677 -0.06 -3.10 8.77
CA GLU A 677 -0.64 -4.39 9.21
C GLU A 677 -1.35 -5.12 8.06
N ASN A 678 -1.86 -4.41 7.06
CA ASN A 678 -2.56 -4.98 5.91
C ASN A 678 -1.65 -5.32 4.71
N VAL A 679 -0.32 -5.24 4.87
CA VAL A 679 0.66 -5.70 3.86
C VAL A 679 0.84 -7.22 3.97
N GLN A 680 0.70 -7.91 2.84
CA GLN A 680 0.65 -9.38 2.76
C GLN A 680 1.31 -9.91 1.48
N PHE A 681 1.67 -11.20 1.46
CA PHE A 681 2.34 -11.87 0.34
C PHE A 681 1.63 -13.18 0.00
N TYR A 682 1.07 -13.28 -1.22
CA TYR A 682 0.30 -14.43 -1.70
C TYR A 682 0.33 -14.47 -3.23
N ASP A 683 0.29 -15.66 -3.84
CA ASP A 683 0.25 -15.80 -5.31
C ASP A 683 -1.17 -15.50 -5.84
N PHE A 684 -1.37 -14.34 -6.47
CA PHE A 684 -2.68 -13.89 -6.96
C PHE A 684 -2.94 -14.21 -8.45
N ASP A 685 -1.98 -14.76 -9.21
CA ASP A 685 -2.23 -15.20 -10.60
C ASP A 685 -1.84 -16.64 -10.94
N GLY A 686 -1.35 -17.40 -9.97
CA GLY A 686 -1.05 -18.82 -10.06
C GLY A 686 0.25 -19.12 -10.79
N ASP A 687 1.21 -18.19 -10.79
CA ASP A 687 2.53 -18.39 -11.43
C ASP A 687 3.55 -19.13 -10.53
N GLY A 688 3.20 -19.34 -9.26
CA GLY A 688 4.02 -19.99 -8.25
C GLY A 688 4.92 -19.05 -7.45
N PHE A 689 4.78 -17.73 -7.61
CA PHE A 689 5.54 -16.74 -6.85
C PHE A 689 4.59 -15.82 -6.04
N PRO A 690 4.79 -15.66 -4.72
CA PRO A 690 3.97 -14.78 -3.90
C PRO A 690 4.07 -13.31 -4.32
N ASP A 691 2.93 -12.73 -4.69
CA ASP A 691 2.80 -11.32 -5.04
C ASP A 691 2.79 -10.42 -3.82
N TYR A 692 3.25 -9.20 -4.01
CA TYR A 692 3.16 -8.16 -2.99
C TYR A 692 1.74 -7.57 -3.00
N SER A 693 1.11 -7.41 -1.83
CA SER A 693 -0.29 -6.99 -1.75
C SER A 693 -0.61 -6.11 -0.54
N TYR A 694 -1.67 -5.31 -0.68
CA TYR A 694 -2.22 -4.44 0.36
C TYR A 694 -3.74 -4.43 0.33
N THR A 695 -4.38 -4.61 1.49
CA THR A 695 -5.85 -4.52 1.62
C THR A 695 -6.26 -3.31 2.46
N ASN A 696 -7.05 -2.39 1.89
CA ASN A 696 -7.45 -1.17 2.60
C ASN A 696 -8.58 -1.39 3.63
N GLN A 697 -8.89 -0.37 4.43
CA GLN A 697 -9.95 -0.42 5.46
C GLN A 697 -11.37 -0.77 4.94
N ASN A 698 -11.62 -0.79 3.63
CA ASN A 698 -12.90 -1.20 3.02
C ASN A 698 -12.83 -2.59 2.35
N GLY A 699 -11.73 -3.32 2.54
CA GLY A 699 -11.50 -4.65 2.00
C GLY A 699 -11.04 -4.66 0.54
N VAL A 700 -10.73 -3.51 -0.07
CA VAL A 700 -10.20 -3.44 -1.44
C VAL A 700 -8.75 -3.91 -1.42
N THR A 701 -8.41 -4.90 -2.24
CA THR A 701 -7.06 -5.46 -2.31
C THR A 701 -6.37 -5.05 -3.61
N THR A 702 -5.27 -4.32 -3.47
CA THR A 702 -4.35 -3.98 -4.54
C THR A 702 -3.17 -4.93 -4.49
N VAL A 703 -2.71 -5.40 -5.65
CA VAL A 703 -1.56 -6.31 -5.79
C VAL A 703 -0.57 -5.76 -6.83
N TRP A 704 0.70 -6.07 -6.63
CA TRP A 704 1.80 -5.82 -7.54
C TRP A 704 2.41 -7.18 -7.85
N LEU A 705 2.34 -7.62 -9.12
CA LEU A 705 2.77 -8.95 -9.49
C LEU A 705 4.27 -9.15 -9.31
N HIS A 706 4.64 -10.34 -8.87
CA HIS A 706 5.99 -10.86 -9.03
C HIS A 706 6.32 -11.04 -10.53
N SER A 707 7.60 -10.97 -10.92
CA SER A 707 8.02 -11.11 -12.33
C SER A 707 8.47 -12.53 -12.72
N GLY A 708 8.18 -13.51 -11.85
CA GLY A 708 8.67 -14.89 -11.95
C GLY A 708 10.21 -15.03 -11.94
N LYS A 709 10.95 -14.02 -11.45
CA LYS A 709 12.42 -13.95 -11.56
C LYS A 709 13.06 -13.25 -10.37
N PHE A 710 14.31 -13.65 -10.09
CA PHE A 710 15.18 -13.03 -9.08
C PHE A 710 16.39 -12.33 -9.75
N PRO A 711 16.74 -11.07 -9.40
CA PRO A 711 16.09 -10.20 -8.42
C PRO A 711 14.68 -9.78 -8.85
N ILE A 712 13.83 -9.55 -7.86
CA ILE A 712 12.41 -9.28 -8.03
C ILE A 712 12.18 -7.94 -8.73
N VAL A 713 11.22 -7.93 -9.65
CA VAL A 713 10.64 -6.74 -10.26
C VAL A 713 9.14 -6.85 -10.10
N TRP A 714 8.52 -5.84 -9.49
CA TRP A 714 7.07 -5.78 -9.27
C TRP A 714 6.36 -5.15 -10.47
N SER A 715 5.13 -5.57 -10.78
CA SER A 715 4.29 -4.87 -11.75
C SER A 715 3.79 -3.52 -11.23
N LEU A 716 3.17 -2.73 -12.10
CA LEU A 716 2.27 -1.65 -11.66
C LEU A 716 1.13 -2.22 -10.81
N PRO A 717 0.59 -1.44 -9.84
CA PRO A 717 -0.53 -1.85 -9.01
C PRO A 717 -1.77 -2.18 -9.85
N ARG A 718 -2.47 -3.25 -9.46
CA ARG A 718 -3.80 -3.60 -9.98
C ARG A 718 -4.73 -3.99 -8.84
N ILE A 719 -6.02 -3.71 -8.99
CA ILE A 719 -7.04 -4.16 -8.03
C ILE A 719 -7.33 -5.64 -8.30
N ALA A 720 -6.95 -6.52 -7.36
CA ALA A 720 -7.31 -7.94 -7.40
C ALA A 720 -8.73 -8.18 -6.88
N ALA A 721 -9.14 -7.46 -5.83
CA ALA A 721 -10.48 -7.53 -5.27
C ALA A 721 -11.04 -6.13 -5.01
N SER A 722 -12.25 -5.84 -5.48
CA SER A 722 -12.90 -4.53 -5.27
C SER A 722 -13.45 -4.31 -3.86
N GLY A 723 -13.20 -5.24 -2.94
CA GLY A 723 -13.74 -5.27 -1.58
C GLY A 723 -15.21 -5.64 -1.51
N VAL A 724 -15.59 -6.21 -0.35
CA VAL A 724 -16.96 -6.68 -0.07
C VAL A 724 -17.67 -5.84 1.00
N GLY A 725 -17.12 -4.66 1.33
CA GLY A 725 -17.67 -3.75 2.33
C GLY A 725 -17.38 -4.17 3.77
N VAL A 726 -16.22 -4.80 4.00
CA VAL A 726 -15.72 -5.26 5.31
C VAL A 726 -14.39 -4.59 5.63
N ALA A 727 -13.94 -4.63 6.88
CA ALA A 727 -12.63 -4.08 7.26
C ALA A 727 -11.48 -4.91 6.67
N GLY A 728 -10.45 -4.28 6.09
CA GLY A 728 -9.32 -4.98 5.44
C GLY A 728 -8.59 -5.97 6.35
N ARG A 729 -8.43 -5.63 7.62
CA ARG A 729 -7.89 -6.50 8.68
C ARG A 729 -8.74 -7.73 9.03
N ASP A 730 -9.97 -7.81 8.54
CA ASP A 730 -10.84 -8.99 8.64
C ASP A 730 -10.79 -9.84 7.36
N VAL A 731 -10.06 -9.39 6.34
CA VAL A 731 -9.80 -10.12 5.09
C VAL A 731 -8.65 -11.11 5.30
N ARG A 732 -8.78 -12.32 4.76
CA ARG A 732 -7.73 -13.35 4.70
C ARG A 732 -7.62 -13.88 3.28
N PHE A 733 -6.49 -14.51 3.00
CA PHE A 733 -6.23 -15.21 1.75
C PHE A 733 -5.68 -16.60 2.04
N ALA A 734 -6.14 -17.56 1.26
CA ALA A 734 -5.80 -18.98 1.35
C ALA A 734 -6.33 -19.70 0.10
N ASP A 735 -5.72 -20.82 -0.33
CA ASP A 735 -6.30 -21.69 -1.35
C ASP A 735 -7.33 -22.61 -0.68
N PHE A 736 -8.57 -22.12 -0.62
CA PHE A 736 -9.67 -22.79 0.05
C PHE A 736 -10.19 -23.97 -0.75
N ASN A 737 -10.16 -23.85 -2.07
CA ASN A 737 -10.81 -24.79 -2.96
C ASN A 737 -9.81 -25.79 -3.57
N GLY A 738 -8.52 -25.51 -3.56
CA GLY A 738 -7.46 -26.37 -4.10
C GLY A 738 -7.38 -26.33 -5.61
N ASP A 739 -7.62 -25.17 -6.23
CA ASP A 739 -7.36 -24.96 -7.66
C ASP A 739 -6.02 -24.29 -7.96
N GLY A 740 -5.19 -24.06 -6.94
CA GLY A 740 -3.87 -23.41 -7.07
C GLY A 740 -3.96 -21.90 -7.24
N LEU A 741 -5.11 -21.29 -6.94
CA LEU A 741 -5.32 -19.85 -6.94
C LEU A 741 -5.72 -19.40 -5.53
N ILE A 742 -5.26 -18.21 -5.14
CA ILE A 742 -5.60 -17.68 -3.82
C ILE A 742 -7.04 -17.16 -3.79
N ASP A 743 -7.84 -17.65 -2.83
CA ASP A 743 -9.21 -17.20 -2.62
C ASP A 743 -9.27 -15.99 -1.66
N TYR A 744 -10.14 -15.02 -1.95
CA TYR A 744 -10.39 -13.88 -1.05
C TYR A 744 -11.40 -14.29 0.03
N MET A 745 -11.12 -14.00 1.30
CA MET A 745 -11.99 -14.39 2.42
C MET A 745 -12.31 -13.22 3.35
N TYR A 746 -13.52 -13.19 3.90
CA TYR A 746 -13.89 -12.41 5.07
C TYR A 746 -14.06 -13.34 6.27
N VAL A 747 -13.42 -13.03 7.40
CA VAL A 747 -13.61 -13.74 8.67
C VAL A 747 -14.35 -12.84 9.67
N ASP A 748 -15.57 -13.22 10.05
CA ASP A 748 -16.30 -12.51 11.10
C ASP A 748 -15.58 -12.62 12.46
N ARG A 749 -15.26 -11.48 13.07
CA ARG A 749 -14.51 -11.45 14.33
C ARG A 749 -15.20 -12.12 15.51
N LEU A 750 -16.53 -12.04 15.59
CA LEU A 750 -17.29 -12.56 16.73
C LEU A 750 -17.46 -14.07 16.65
N THR A 751 -17.78 -14.58 15.45
CA THR A 751 -18.19 -15.97 15.24
C THR A 751 -17.16 -16.86 14.56
N GLY A 752 -16.15 -16.27 13.89
CA GLY A 752 -15.20 -17.00 13.04
C GLY A 752 -15.86 -17.63 11.83
N SER A 753 -17.04 -17.13 11.45
CA SER A 753 -17.69 -17.49 10.18
C SER A 753 -16.87 -16.93 9.03
N VAL A 754 -16.64 -17.75 8.01
CA VAL A 754 -15.85 -17.37 6.83
C VAL A 754 -16.79 -17.27 5.63
N GLU A 755 -16.70 -16.16 4.92
CA GLU A 755 -17.23 -16.02 3.57
C GLU A 755 -16.05 -16.00 2.60
N VAL A 756 -16.10 -16.80 1.53
CA VAL A 756 -15.00 -17.03 0.59
C VAL A 756 -15.49 -16.71 -0.81
N TRP A 757 -14.71 -15.90 -1.54
CA TRP A 757 -14.96 -15.53 -2.93
C TRP A 757 -13.91 -16.18 -3.82
N THR A 758 -14.35 -17.15 -4.61
CA THR A 758 -13.54 -17.77 -5.66
C THR A 758 -13.93 -17.18 -7.02
N PRO A 759 -13.12 -17.36 -8.09
CA PRO A 759 -13.48 -16.94 -9.45
C PRO A 759 -14.80 -17.54 -10.00
N ARG A 760 -15.46 -18.45 -9.27
CA ARG A 760 -16.68 -19.16 -9.69
C ARG A 760 -17.86 -19.07 -8.72
N GLY A 761 -17.72 -18.42 -7.56
CA GLY A 761 -18.84 -18.20 -6.63
C GLY A 761 -18.45 -17.78 -5.21
N VAL A 762 -19.47 -17.62 -4.37
CA VAL A 762 -19.32 -17.37 -2.92
C VAL A 762 -19.63 -18.65 -2.16
N GLN A 763 -18.73 -19.06 -1.27
CA GLN A 763 -18.93 -20.17 -0.31
C GLN A 763 -18.91 -19.61 1.12
N ALA A 764 -19.81 -20.08 1.99
CA ALA A 764 -19.90 -19.59 3.37
C ALA A 764 -19.81 -20.75 4.36
N VAL A 765 -18.75 -20.81 5.16
CA VAL A 765 -18.49 -21.92 6.08
C VAL A 765 -17.74 -21.45 7.33
N GLY A 766 -17.97 -22.08 8.48
CA GLY A 766 -17.25 -21.75 9.71
C GLY A 766 -17.57 -22.71 10.85
N VAL A 767 -16.67 -22.79 11.82
CA VAL A 767 -16.72 -23.80 12.91
C VAL A 767 -16.88 -23.21 14.31
N GLY A 768 -17.09 -21.88 14.44
CA GLY A 768 -17.58 -21.24 15.67
C GLY A 768 -16.50 -20.89 16.70
N SER A 769 -15.49 -20.10 16.31
CA SER A 769 -14.38 -19.63 17.16
C SER A 769 -14.14 -18.13 16.95
N GLN A 770 -13.51 -17.39 17.86
CA GLN A 770 -13.21 -15.95 17.66
C GLN A 770 -12.40 -15.74 16.37
N GLY A 771 -12.87 -14.86 15.47
CA GLY A 771 -12.22 -14.58 14.18
C GLY A 771 -10.76 -14.10 14.31
N LEU A 772 -10.43 -13.41 15.40
CA LEU A 772 -9.06 -12.95 15.70
C LEU A 772 -8.06 -14.07 16.03
N SER A 773 -8.54 -15.30 16.24
CA SER A 773 -7.74 -16.52 16.50
C SER A 773 -7.61 -17.42 15.27
N ILE A 774 -8.17 -17.02 14.12
CA ILE A 774 -8.29 -17.90 12.95
C ILE A 774 -7.13 -17.71 11.99
N LYS A 775 -6.58 -18.83 11.52
CA LYS A 775 -5.64 -18.93 10.40
C LYS A 775 -6.08 -20.01 9.43
N PHE A 776 -5.48 -20.00 8.26
CA PHE A 776 -5.60 -20.99 7.19
C PHE A 776 -4.17 -21.46 6.82
N ALA A 777 -4.01 -22.75 6.53
CA ALA A 777 -2.75 -23.41 6.17
C ALA A 777 -3.00 -24.86 5.69
N ASP A 778 -2.19 -25.36 4.77
CA ASP A 778 -2.19 -26.74 4.27
C ASP A 778 -1.36 -27.69 5.16
N MET A 779 -1.83 -27.85 6.39
CA MET A 779 -1.22 -28.66 7.45
C MET A 779 -0.98 -30.15 7.09
N LEU A 780 -1.39 -30.57 5.89
CA LEU A 780 -1.34 -31.94 5.35
C LEU A 780 -0.54 -32.06 4.05
N GLY A 781 -0.20 -30.97 3.36
CA GLY A 781 0.51 -30.95 2.09
C GLY A 781 -0.27 -31.60 0.95
N ASN A 782 -1.51 -31.15 0.77
CA ASN A 782 -2.45 -31.63 -0.24
C ASN A 782 -2.93 -30.56 -1.25
N GLY A 783 -2.34 -29.37 -1.22
CA GLY A 783 -2.71 -28.19 -1.98
C GLY A 783 -4.02 -27.54 -1.52
N ARG A 784 -4.38 -27.63 -0.23
CA ARG A 784 -5.62 -27.02 0.30
C ARG A 784 -5.50 -26.60 1.74
N ASP A 785 -5.86 -25.35 1.99
CA ASP A 785 -5.88 -24.80 3.31
C ASP A 785 -7.04 -25.35 4.15
N GLY A 786 -6.71 -25.80 5.36
CA GLY A 786 -7.68 -26.12 6.39
C GLY A 786 -7.92 -24.93 7.33
N TYR A 787 -8.93 -25.03 8.20
CA TYR A 787 -9.26 -24.00 9.18
C TYR A 787 -8.53 -24.29 10.49
N LEU A 788 -7.86 -23.27 11.06
CA LEU A 788 -7.14 -23.37 12.32
C LEU A 788 -7.66 -22.38 13.35
N SER A 789 -7.91 -22.84 14.58
CA SER A 789 -8.16 -21.98 15.74
C SER A 789 -6.98 -22.03 16.68
N ILE A 790 -6.43 -20.85 16.99
CA ILE A 790 -5.34 -20.64 17.96
C ILE A 790 -5.90 -20.27 19.33
N ASP A 791 -5.46 -20.95 20.39
CA ASP A 791 -5.63 -20.43 21.75
C ASP A 791 -4.63 -19.28 22.00
N PRO A 792 -5.08 -18.04 22.24
CA PRO A 792 -4.20 -16.91 22.54
C PRO A 792 -3.34 -17.13 23.79
N GLU A 793 -3.85 -17.87 24.77
CA GLU A 793 -3.17 -18.06 26.06
C GLU A 793 -2.16 -19.22 26.04
N ALA A 794 -2.52 -20.37 25.47
CA ALA A 794 -1.65 -21.54 25.42
C ALA A 794 -0.80 -21.67 24.14
N ALA A 795 -1.09 -20.89 23.10
CA ALA A 795 -0.54 -21.08 21.75
C ALA A 795 -0.80 -22.49 21.17
N SER A 796 -1.86 -23.16 21.62
CA SER A 796 -2.31 -24.43 21.06
C SER A 796 -3.07 -24.20 19.75
N ILE A 797 -3.07 -25.20 18.88
CA ILE A 797 -3.74 -25.16 17.58
C ILE A 797 -4.71 -26.32 17.48
N ARG A 798 -5.97 -26.01 17.19
CA ARG A 798 -7.01 -26.96 16.78
C ARG A 798 -7.25 -26.82 15.27
N PHE A 799 -7.35 -27.96 14.59
CA PHE A 799 -7.40 -28.04 13.13
C PHE A 799 -8.69 -28.72 12.65
N TRP A 800 -9.31 -28.13 11.63
CA TRP A 800 -10.37 -28.74 10.86
C TRP A 800 -9.90 -28.93 9.42
N ARG A 801 -9.85 -30.18 8.97
CA ARG A 801 -9.48 -30.56 7.61
C ARG A 801 -10.61 -30.25 6.63
N ASN A 802 -10.22 -29.73 5.47
CA ASN A 802 -11.05 -29.44 4.30
C ASN A 802 -11.19 -30.70 3.39
N ASN A 803 -12.38 -30.98 2.84
CA ASN A 803 -12.68 -32.19 2.03
C ASN A 803 -13.94 -32.02 1.14
N CYS A 804 -13.99 -32.58 -0.09
CA CYS A 804 -14.94 -32.16 -1.15
C CYS A 804 -15.47 -33.28 -2.09
N GLN A 805 -16.58 -33.03 -2.81
CA GLN A 805 -17.23 -33.97 -3.77
C GLN A 805 -17.75 -33.32 -5.09
N ASP A 806 -17.25 -33.81 -6.24
CA ASP A 806 -17.75 -33.70 -7.64
C ASP A 806 -17.72 -32.28 -8.34
N PRO A 807 -18.40 -31.93 -9.49
CA PRO A 807 -17.71 -31.39 -10.72
C PRO A 807 -18.32 -30.16 -11.51
N LEU A 808 -17.54 -29.39 -12.33
CA LEU A 808 -18.03 -28.19 -13.08
C LEU A 808 -17.48 -27.90 -14.55
N PRO A 809 -18.01 -26.88 -15.32
CA PRO A 809 -17.74 -26.56 -16.77
C PRO A 809 -17.08 -25.16 -17.12
N GLU A 810 -17.12 -24.71 -18.41
CA GLU A 810 -16.18 -23.79 -19.17
C GLU A 810 -16.71 -22.40 -19.69
N LEU A 811 -15.85 -21.47 -20.23
CA LEU A 811 -15.99 -20.48 -21.38
C LEU A 811 -14.74 -19.46 -21.52
N PRO A 812 -14.59 -18.43 -22.45
CA PRO A 812 -13.67 -18.40 -23.65
C PRO A 812 -12.70 -17.15 -23.92
N PRO A 813 -11.88 -17.07 -25.04
CA PRO A 813 -10.74 -16.09 -25.26
C PRO A 813 -10.60 -15.30 -26.64
N ILE A 814 -9.66 -14.31 -26.80
CA ILE A 814 -9.20 -13.64 -28.08
C ILE A 814 -7.75 -12.96 -28.06
N PRO A 815 -7.08 -12.39 -29.14
CA PRO A 815 -5.66 -12.70 -29.55
C PRO A 815 -4.67 -11.54 -29.99
N GLU A 816 -3.50 -11.82 -30.63
CA GLU A 816 -2.42 -10.85 -31.07
C GLU A 816 -1.59 -11.17 -32.37
N THR A 817 -0.76 -10.22 -32.88
CA THR A 817 0.46 -10.32 -33.79
C THR A 817 0.92 -8.92 -34.35
N PRO A 818 2.07 -8.66 -35.07
CA PRO A 818 3.38 -9.34 -35.28
C PRO A 818 4.64 -8.42 -35.02
N THR A 819 5.71 -8.36 -35.87
CA THR A 819 7.06 -7.78 -35.52
C THR A 819 7.90 -6.99 -36.59
N TYR A 820 8.83 -6.14 -36.10
CA TYR A 820 9.86 -5.34 -36.82
C TYR A 820 11.29 -5.55 -36.23
N SER A 821 12.33 -4.86 -36.73
CA SER A 821 13.71 -4.92 -36.20
C SER A 821 13.91 -4.09 -34.91
N LYS A 822 14.29 -4.78 -33.84
CA LYS A 822 14.20 -4.29 -32.46
C LYS A 822 15.09 -3.08 -32.13
N CYS A 823 14.53 -2.15 -31.35
CA CYS A 823 15.21 -0.99 -30.76
C CYS A 823 15.49 -1.21 -29.26
N ASP A 824 16.45 -2.10 -28.95
CA ASP A 824 16.68 -2.60 -27.59
C ASP A 824 17.72 -1.79 -26.77
N LYS A 825 18.41 -0.81 -27.38
CA LYS A 825 19.29 0.11 -26.63
C LYS A 825 18.48 1.05 -25.73
N GLN A 826 19.00 1.27 -24.53
CA GLN A 826 18.53 2.26 -23.56
C GLN A 826 19.60 3.33 -23.34
N PHE A 827 19.17 4.52 -22.90
CA PHE A 827 20.00 5.70 -22.67
C PHE A 827 19.49 6.41 -21.42
N ALA A 828 20.40 6.94 -20.60
CA ALA A 828 20.07 7.64 -19.35
C ALA A 828 19.82 9.15 -19.56
N SER A 829 20.39 9.74 -20.62
CA SER A 829 20.22 11.16 -20.94
C SER A 829 20.20 11.40 -22.46
N GLU A 830 19.73 12.58 -22.87
CA GLU A 830 19.79 13.03 -24.26
C GLU A 830 21.23 13.12 -24.79
N GLN A 831 22.21 13.39 -23.90
CA GLN A 831 23.62 13.49 -24.26
C GLN A 831 24.21 12.15 -24.72
N GLU A 832 23.81 11.04 -24.08
CA GLU A 832 24.23 9.68 -24.48
C GLU A 832 23.63 9.27 -25.84
N ILE A 833 22.42 9.74 -26.16
CA ILE A 833 21.79 9.52 -27.47
C ILE A 833 22.59 10.26 -28.57
N GLU A 834 23.06 11.48 -28.29
CA GLU A 834 23.86 12.27 -29.22
C GLU A 834 25.24 11.65 -29.51
N ASP A 835 25.83 10.95 -28.52
CA ASP A 835 27.15 10.32 -28.66
C ASP A 835 27.12 8.95 -29.40
N ASP A 836 25.98 8.23 -29.42
CA ASP A 836 25.86 6.94 -30.13
C ASP A 836 25.61 7.08 -31.65
N LYS A 837 26.71 7.25 -32.38
CA LYS A 837 26.74 7.33 -33.85
C LYS A 837 26.26 6.07 -34.59
N ASN A 838 25.94 4.97 -33.89
CA ASN A 838 25.48 3.71 -34.47
C ASN A 838 24.00 3.40 -34.19
N LEU A 839 23.25 4.30 -33.53
CA LEU A 839 21.83 4.12 -33.27
C LEU A 839 21.03 4.07 -34.60
N PRO A 840 20.22 3.03 -34.88
CA PRO A 840 19.43 2.96 -36.11
C PRO A 840 18.45 4.14 -36.20
N LYS A 841 18.34 4.74 -37.40
CA LYS A 841 17.58 5.99 -37.60
C LYS A 841 16.12 5.93 -37.18
N HIS A 842 15.50 4.74 -37.22
CA HIS A 842 14.12 4.55 -36.75
C HIS A 842 13.98 4.51 -35.23
N CYS A 843 15.06 4.22 -34.49
CA CYS A 843 15.09 4.15 -33.03
C CYS A 843 15.35 5.50 -32.34
N VAL A 844 15.79 6.54 -33.06
CA VAL A 844 16.21 7.82 -32.45
C VAL A 844 15.06 8.51 -31.71
N ASN A 845 13.90 8.68 -32.35
CA ASN A 845 12.75 9.34 -31.72
C ASN A 845 12.16 8.51 -30.57
N LEU A 846 12.30 7.18 -30.62
CA LEU A 846 11.95 6.26 -29.54
C LEU A 846 12.90 6.40 -28.34
N ALA A 847 14.20 6.58 -28.57
CA ALA A 847 15.18 6.82 -27.50
C ALA A 847 14.90 8.15 -26.78
N ILE A 848 14.63 9.23 -27.52
CA ILE A 848 14.29 10.54 -26.94
C ILE A 848 12.96 10.46 -26.17
N ALA A 849 11.94 9.80 -26.72
CA ALA A 849 10.67 9.60 -26.02
C ALA A 849 10.83 8.82 -24.71
N ARG A 850 11.71 7.79 -24.67
CA ARG A 850 12.03 7.02 -23.46
C ARG A 850 12.74 7.86 -22.39
N VAL A 851 13.69 8.72 -22.77
CA VAL A 851 14.37 9.62 -21.82
C VAL A 851 13.38 10.64 -21.24
N LEU A 852 12.54 11.27 -22.07
CA LEU A 852 11.52 12.20 -21.58
C LEU A 852 10.47 11.51 -20.69
N HIS A 853 10.08 10.27 -21.02
CA HIS A 853 9.22 9.45 -20.16
C HIS A 853 9.87 9.20 -18.79
N SER A 854 11.14 8.78 -18.75
CA SER A 854 11.92 8.60 -17.53
C SER A 854 12.02 9.88 -16.70
N HIS A 855 12.28 11.04 -17.31
CA HIS A 855 12.30 12.33 -16.60
C HIS A 855 10.94 12.70 -15.97
N ALA A 856 9.84 12.37 -16.64
CA ALA A 856 8.50 12.60 -16.13
C ALA A 856 8.10 11.60 -15.03
N GLU A 857 8.46 10.33 -15.16
CA GLU A 857 8.28 9.32 -14.11
C GLU A 857 9.11 9.65 -12.88
N ASN A 858 10.36 10.08 -13.04
CA ASN A 858 11.21 10.53 -11.93
C ASN A 858 10.62 11.76 -11.23
N GLY A 859 10.13 12.75 -12.00
CA GLY A 859 9.46 13.92 -11.41
C GLY A 859 8.14 13.57 -10.70
N LEU A 860 7.35 12.66 -11.25
CA LEU A 860 6.11 12.21 -10.61
C LEU A 860 6.40 11.40 -9.34
N ARG A 861 7.41 10.52 -9.37
CA ARG A 861 7.86 9.76 -8.20
C ARG A 861 8.41 10.69 -7.11
N GLU A 862 9.25 11.67 -7.44
CA GLU A 862 9.70 12.65 -6.43
C GLU A 862 8.55 13.44 -5.82
N TYR A 863 7.49 13.73 -6.58
CA TYR A 863 6.26 14.35 -6.04
C TYR A 863 5.55 13.40 -5.07
N GLU A 864 5.36 12.15 -5.46
CA GLU A 864 4.71 11.11 -4.67
C GLU A 864 5.49 10.82 -3.38
N GLU A 865 6.81 10.62 -3.48
CA GLU A 865 7.76 10.52 -2.36
C GLU A 865 7.59 11.69 -1.37
N LEU A 866 7.49 12.94 -1.87
CA LEU A 866 7.31 14.11 -1.00
C LEU A 866 5.96 14.09 -0.28
N ILE A 867 4.86 13.84 -0.99
CA ILE A 867 3.51 13.75 -0.42
C ILE A 867 3.44 12.64 0.63
N ALA A 868 3.92 11.44 0.30
CA ALA A 868 4.00 10.27 1.17
C ALA A 868 4.84 10.53 2.43
N ASN A 869 5.96 11.26 2.30
CA ASN A 869 6.78 11.71 3.42
C ASN A 869 6.16 12.85 4.25
N GLY A 870 4.83 13.00 4.22
CA GLY A 870 4.09 13.98 5.00
C GLY A 870 4.30 15.41 4.52
N TYR A 871 4.33 15.65 3.20
CA TYR A 871 4.47 17.00 2.64
C TYR A 871 3.52 17.98 3.34
N ARG A 872 2.23 17.65 3.46
CA ARG A 872 1.23 18.57 4.02
C ARG A 872 1.45 18.87 5.50
N SER A 873 1.88 17.90 6.31
CA SER A 873 2.19 18.17 7.73
C SER A 873 3.49 18.96 7.89
N LYS A 874 4.51 18.69 7.07
CA LYS A 874 5.77 19.46 7.03
C LYS A 874 5.57 20.88 6.47
N PHE A 875 4.75 21.05 5.44
CA PHE A 875 4.34 22.33 4.87
C PHE A 875 3.51 23.13 5.88
N ASN A 876 2.54 22.50 6.58
CA ASN A 876 1.80 23.14 7.65
C ASN A 876 2.73 23.55 8.82
N LEU A 877 3.75 22.74 9.14
CA LEU A 877 4.78 23.08 10.12
C LEU A 877 5.62 24.27 9.66
N TYR A 878 6.07 24.29 8.40
CA TYR A 878 6.76 25.42 7.76
C TYR A 878 5.91 26.69 7.78
N PHE A 879 4.64 26.61 7.39
CA PHE A 879 3.68 27.71 7.42
C PHE A 879 3.44 28.25 8.83
N ARG A 880 3.25 27.36 9.82
CA ARG A 880 3.16 27.70 11.25
C ARG A 880 4.44 28.44 11.71
N TYR A 881 5.64 28.02 11.29
CA TYR A 881 6.90 28.72 11.59
C TYR A 881 7.07 30.06 10.87
N ILE A 882 6.70 30.16 9.58
CA ILE A 882 6.74 31.42 8.82
C ILE A 882 5.83 32.47 9.48
N ARG A 883 4.62 32.08 9.92
CA ARG A 883 3.72 32.97 10.69
C ARG A 883 4.33 33.49 12.00
N ILE A 884 5.14 32.69 12.69
CA ILE A 884 5.83 33.08 13.93
C ILE A 884 7.02 34.02 13.66
N LEU A 885 7.77 33.80 12.58
CA LEU A 885 9.04 34.48 12.32
C LEU A 885 8.91 35.76 11.47
N ALA A 886 7.94 35.83 10.57
CA ALA A 886 7.79 36.94 9.63
C ALA A 886 7.70 38.35 10.26
N PRO A 887 7.05 38.58 11.44
CA PRO A 887 7.13 39.87 12.12
C PRO A 887 8.57 40.30 12.44
N GLY A 888 9.42 39.36 12.87
CA GLY A 888 10.82 39.62 13.19
C GLY A 888 11.69 39.95 11.97
N ILE A 889 11.27 39.53 10.77
CA ILE A 889 11.94 39.82 9.51
C ILE A 889 11.63 41.24 9.05
N ILE A 890 10.36 41.66 9.12
CA ILE A 890 9.97 43.06 8.88
C ILE A 890 10.70 44.00 9.85
N ASP A 891 10.73 43.67 11.16
CA ASP A 891 11.44 44.45 12.17
C ASP A 891 12.94 44.60 11.82
N SER A 892 13.58 43.52 11.37
CA SER A 892 15.01 43.52 11.01
C SER A 892 15.28 44.33 9.75
N TRP A 893 14.43 44.21 8.73
CA TRP A 893 14.56 44.97 7.48
C TRP A 893 14.34 46.47 7.72
N MET A 894 13.32 46.82 8.50
CA MET A 894 13.06 48.20 8.92
C MET A 894 14.20 48.79 9.75
N ALA A 895 14.96 47.96 10.49
CA ALA A 895 16.10 48.44 11.26
C ALA A 895 17.24 49.01 10.40
N GLU A 896 17.39 48.51 9.17
CA GLU A 896 18.42 48.95 8.22
C GLU A 896 17.89 49.99 7.22
N HIS A 897 16.59 49.93 6.88
CA HIS A 897 16.03 50.68 5.75
C HIS A 897 15.07 51.83 6.10
N ALA A 898 14.51 51.89 7.32
CA ALA A 898 13.43 52.84 7.64
C ALA A 898 13.76 54.30 7.30
N SER A 899 14.96 54.79 7.65
CA SER A 899 15.36 56.19 7.41
C SER A 899 15.72 56.52 5.96
N ARG A 900 15.90 55.51 5.10
CA ARG A 900 16.08 55.71 3.64
C ARG A 900 14.72 55.77 2.94
N VAL A 901 13.83 54.87 3.33
CA VAL A 901 12.58 54.58 2.63
C VAL A 901 11.42 55.46 3.11
N PHE A 902 11.44 55.90 4.37
CA PHE A 902 10.42 56.77 4.95
C PHE A 902 10.96 58.12 5.42
N THR A 903 10.10 59.13 5.42
CA THR A 903 10.20 60.31 6.29
C THR A 903 9.29 60.06 7.49
N CYS A 904 9.83 60.13 8.71
CA CYS A 904 9.04 59.93 9.91
C CYS A 904 8.68 61.25 10.60
N TYR A 905 7.48 61.27 11.17
CA TYR A 905 6.94 62.35 11.97
C TYR A 905 6.61 61.86 13.36
N GLU A 906 7.00 62.61 14.38
CA GLU A 906 6.64 62.35 15.78
C GLU A 906 5.64 63.42 16.25
N SER A 907 4.66 63.00 17.04
CA SER A 907 3.70 63.91 17.67
C SER A 907 4.33 64.56 18.91
N ARG A 908 4.64 65.87 18.84
CA ARG A 908 5.21 66.64 19.96
C ARG A 908 4.24 67.68 20.49
N LEU A 909 4.21 67.85 21.81
CA LEU A 909 3.45 68.91 22.45
C LEU A 909 4.14 70.28 22.20
N GLN A 910 3.40 71.26 21.69
CA GLN A 910 3.96 72.60 21.47
C GLN A 910 3.97 73.41 22.77
N HIS A 911 5.17 73.71 23.26
CA HIS A 911 5.38 74.58 24.42
C HIS A 911 5.30 76.08 24.05
N CYS A 912 4.85 76.91 24.99
CA CYS A 912 4.78 78.36 24.77
C CYS A 912 6.15 79.01 24.78
N CYS A 913 6.47 79.80 23.74
CA CYS A 913 7.69 80.61 23.73
C CYS A 913 7.73 81.63 24.89
N SER A 914 6.57 82.03 25.43
CA SER A 914 6.45 82.92 26.59
C SER A 914 6.92 82.30 27.92
N GLY A 915 7.09 80.97 27.99
CA GLY A 915 7.52 80.23 29.18
C GLY A 915 8.94 79.67 29.14
N CYS A 916 9.71 79.94 28.08
CA CYS A 916 11.04 79.33 27.86
C CYS A 916 12.18 80.20 28.43
N ASN A 917 13.02 79.60 29.28
CA ASN A 917 14.10 80.30 30.00
C ASN A 917 15.52 80.02 29.45
N SER A 918 15.66 79.22 28.38
CA SER A 918 16.96 78.93 27.74
C SER A 918 16.83 78.66 26.23
N GLN A 919 17.89 78.86 25.45
CA GLN A 919 17.88 78.56 24.01
C GLN A 919 17.55 77.09 23.71
N THR A 920 17.94 76.15 24.58
CA THR A 920 17.61 74.72 24.47
C THR A 920 16.15 74.40 24.80
N THR A 921 15.43 75.25 25.54
CA THR A 921 13.98 75.08 25.81
C THR A 921 13.09 75.82 24.81
N CYS A 922 13.63 76.70 23.98
CA CYS A 922 12.89 77.40 22.91
C CYS A 922 12.78 76.60 21.60
N GLN A 923 13.49 75.48 21.44
CA GLN A 923 13.56 74.77 20.16
C GLN A 923 12.25 74.04 19.86
N GLY A 924 11.43 74.60 18.98
CA GLY A 924 10.08 74.08 18.65
C GLY A 924 8.92 74.76 19.38
N CYS A 925 9.17 75.84 20.16
CA CYS A 925 8.10 76.58 20.81
C CYS A 925 7.19 77.31 19.81
N GLY A 926 5.92 77.55 20.19
CA GLY A 926 4.93 78.24 19.36
C GLY A 926 4.45 79.57 19.97
N PRO A 927 3.76 80.42 19.18
CA PRO A 927 3.00 81.55 19.71
C PRO A 927 1.90 81.07 20.66
N ASP A 928 1.48 81.92 21.60
CA ASP A 928 0.60 81.51 22.71
C ASP A 928 -0.77 80.94 22.27
N SER A 929 -1.20 81.21 21.03
CA SER A 929 -2.42 80.66 20.40
C SER A 929 -2.31 79.20 19.92
N THR A 930 -1.09 78.63 19.88
CA THR A 930 -0.82 77.25 19.48
C THR A 930 -0.26 76.37 20.60
N CYS A 931 -0.01 76.94 21.79
CA CYS A 931 0.42 76.20 22.97
C CYS A 931 -0.50 75.04 23.34
N GLY A 932 0.09 73.97 23.87
CA GLY A 932 -0.65 72.80 24.38
C GLY A 932 -1.32 71.95 23.30
N LYS A 933 -1.14 72.30 22.02
CA LYS A 933 -1.53 71.48 20.89
C LYS A 933 -0.37 70.58 20.49
N TYR A 934 -0.67 69.39 20.00
CA TYR A 934 0.32 68.54 19.37
C TYR A 934 0.60 69.05 17.95
N TYR A 935 1.87 69.01 17.55
CA TYR A 935 2.33 69.27 16.19
C TYR A 935 3.20 68.13 15.70
N GLU A 936 3.17 67.87 14.41
CA GLU A 936 4.05 66.88 13.78
C GLU A 936 5.45 67.47 13.60
N HIS A 937 6.42 66.92 14.33
CA HIS A 937 7.83 67.23 14.15
C HIS A 937 8.43 66.21 13.17
N LYS A 938 9.04 66.68 12.07
CA LYS A 938 9.78 65.81 11.16
C LYS A 938 11.06 65.34 11.86
N MET A 939 11.25 64.02 11.95
CA MET A 939 12.40 63.41 12.59
C MET A 939 13.62 63.44 11.65
N ASP A 940 14.82 63.61 12.21
CA ASP A 940 16.09 63.53 11.48
C ASP A 940 16.41 62.10 10.99
N ALA A 941 15.90 61.10 11.72
CA ALA A 941 15.94 59.68 11.38
C ALA A 941 14.66 58.98 11.86
N CYS A 942 14.19 58.00 11.10
CA CYS A 942 13.09 57.13 11.49
C CYS A 942 13.52 56.14 12.60
N PRO A 943 12.63 55.80 13.55
CA PRO A 943 12.90 54.73 14.50
C PRO A 943 13.10 53.39 13.77
N THR A 944 14.25 52.77 14.02
CA THR A 944 14.71 51.55 13.35
C THR A 944 14.25 50.27 14.05
N SER A 945 14.13 50.27 15.38
CA SER A 945 13.69 49.10 16.15
C SER A 945 12.40 49.32 16.93
N ILE A 946 11.49 48.37 16.80
CA ILE A 946 10.39 48.17 17.74
C ILE A 946 10.97 47.69 19.08
N PRO A 947 10.62 48.29 20.23
CA PRO A 947 11.09 47.83 21.53
C PRO A 947 10.51 46.44 21.84
N LYS A 948 11.38 45.42 21.95
CA LYS A 948 10.98 44.08 22.39
C LYS A 948 10.78 44.01 23.92
N ASP A 949 11.50 44.84 24.67
CA ASP A 949 11.34 45.04 26.11
C ASP A 949 11.15 46.53 26.45
N SER A 950 10.31 46.84 27.43
CA SER A 950 9.90 48.20 27.81
C SER A 950 10.84 48.90 28.82
N ALA A 951 12.09 48.42 28.94
CA ALA A 951 13.07 48.89 29.90
C ALA A 951 13.76 50.21 29.47
N GLY A 952 13.10 51.35 29.70
CA GLY A 952 13.78 52.64 29.93
C GLY A 952 13.90 53.63 28.77
N ALA A 953 13.19 53.43 27.65
CA ALA A 953 13.21 54.37 26.53
C ALA A 953 12.16 55.49 26.67
N ALA A 954 12.62 56.75 26.74
CA ALA A 954 11.76 57.91 26.55
C ALA A 954 11.51 58.12 25.04
N ARG A 955 10.39 57.57 24.53
CA ARG A 955 9.97 57.67 23.12
C ARG A 955 8.66 58.46 22.99
N PRO A 956 8.40 59.12 21.86
CA PRO A 956 7.14 59.82 21.61
C PRO A 956 5.96 58.83 21.50
N ASN A 957 4.79 59.21 22.01
CA ASN A 957 3.61 58.35 22.07
C ASN A 957 3.04 57.98 20.69
N GLU A 958 3.27 58.81 19.66
CA GLU A 958 2.78 58.59 18.31
C GLU A 958 3.88 58.91 17.28
N VAL A 959 4.16 57.95 16.40
CA VAL A 959 5.10 58.06 15.27
C VAL A 959 4.39 57.66 13.98
N ARG A 960 4.44 58.53 12.97
CA ARG A 960 3.88 58.30 11.63
C ARG A 960 4.99 58.13 10.60
N TYR A 961 4.95 57.01 9.89
CA TYR A 961 5.85 56.72 8.77
C TYR A 961 5.19 57.22 7.48
N GLN A 962 5.92 58.00 6.67
CA GLN A 962 5.47 58.47 5.37
C GLN A 962 6.46 58.01 4.30
N LEU A 963 5.99 57.19 3.36
CA LEU A 963 6.83 56.62 2.30
C LEU A 963 7.39 57.73 1.40
N ASN A 964 8.69 57.67 1.09
CA ASN A 964 9.39 58.68 0.29
C ASN A 964 9.19 58.52 -1.24
N GLY A 965 8.59 57.42 -1.68
CA GLY A 965 8.39 57.05 -3.08
C GLY A 965 7.04 56.36 -3.31
N LYS A 966 6.92 55.58 -4.39
CA LYS A 966 5.70 54.81 -4.66
C LYS A 966 5.67 53.52 -3.83
N VAL A 967 4.47 52.96 -3.65
CA VAL A 967 4.29 51.69 -2.91
C VAL A 967 4.93 50.53 -3.66
N GLU A 968 4.86 50.54 -4.99
CA GLU A 968 5.47 49.53 -5.86
C GLU A 968 7.01 49.52 -5.75
N ASP A 969 7.64 50.67 -5.47
CA ASP A 969 9.09 50.77 -5.21
C ASP A 969 9.45 50.15 -3.83
N PHE A 970 8.56 50.28 -2.84
CA PHE A 970 8.69 49.67 -1.52
C PHE A 970 8.50 48.15 -1.59
N GLU A 971 7.40 47.71 -2.22
CA GLU A 971 7.07 46.31 -2.48
C GLU A 971 8.23 45.58 -3.15
N LYS A 972 8.82 46.22 -4.17
CA LYS A 972 10.01 45.72 -4.84
C LYS A 972 11.21 45.59 -3.88
N ALA A 973 11.56 46.65 -3.15
CA ALA A 973 12.73 46.64 -2.27
C ALA A 973 12.64 45.61 -1.13
N ILE A 974 11.48 45.50 -0.47
CA ILE A 974 11.29 44.53 0.61
C ILE A 974 11.26 43.09 0.06
N ALA A 975 10.68 42.85 -1.12
CA ALA A 975 10.70 41.54 -1.77
C ALA A 975 12.10 41.14 -2.26
N GLU A 976 12.89 42.07 -2.82
CA GLU A 976 14.27 41.80 -3.29
C GLU A 976 15.22 41.42 -2.14
N GLU A 977 15.04 41.98 -0.93
CA GLU A 977 15.95 41.77 0.20
C GLU A 977 15.47 40.75 1.24
N THR A 978 14.16 40.47 1.33
CA THR A 978 13.57 39.54 2.32
C THR A 978 12.80 38.37 1.73
N GLY A 979 12.48 38.42 0.43
CA GLY A 979 11.58 37.47 -0.24
C GLY A 979 10.09 37.60 0.15
N MET A 980 9.72 38.50 1.05
CA MET A 980 8.32 38.64 1.50
C MET A 980 7.41 39.20 0.40
N SER A 981 6.33 38.47 0.11
CA SER A 981 5.33 38.87 -0.87
C SER A 981 4.55 40.14 -0.44
N PRO A 982 4.12 41.02 -1.37
CA PRO A 982 3.26 42.17 -1.07
C PRO A 982 1.95 41.82 -0.34
N ASN A 983 1.40 40.61 -0.51
CA ASN A 983 0.20 40.19 0.21
C ASN A 983 0.47 39.69 1.64
N TRP A 984 1.73 39.51 2.06
CA TRP A 984 2.11 39.06 3.41
C TRP A 984 2.12 40.19 4.43
N TRP A 985 2.15 41.44 3.99
CA TRP A 985 2.21 42.60 4.86
C TRP A 985 1.21 43.68 4.41
N VAL A 986 0.89 44.60 5.31
CA VAL A 986 0.08 45.81 5.05
C VAL A 986 0.63 46.98 5.85
N PHE A 987 0.48 48.21 5.36
CA PHE A 987 0.74 49.40 6.18
C PHE A 987 -0.37 49.53 7.22
N GLY A 988 -0.03 49.27 8.48
CA GLY A 988 -0.98 49.19 9.58
C GLY A 988 -0.72 50.18 10.70
N LYS A 989 -1.43 49.96 11.80
CA LYS A 989 -1.17 50.60 13.10
C LYS A 989 -0.69 49.53 14.06
N LEU A 990 0.51 49.70 14.60
CA LEU A 990 1.06 48.84 15.64
C LEU A 990 0.95 49.55 16.99
N PHE A 991 0.52 48.80 18.01
CA PHE A 991 0.26 49.27 19.37
C PHE A 991 1.16 48.49 20.32
N ILE A 992 1.96 49.18 21.15
CA ILE A 992 2.89 48.53 22.09
C ILE A 992 2.66 49.07 23.49
N TYR A 993 2.33 48.17 24.42
CA TYR A 993 2.18 48.49 25.84
C TYR A 993 3.54 48.60 26.52
N VAL A 994 3.79 49.72 27.21
CA VAL A 994 5.07 49.97 27.89
C VAL A 994 4.93 49.69 29.39
N TYR A 995 5.44 48.54 29.84
CA TYR A 995 5.44 48.15 31.26
C TYR A 995 6.83 48.28 31.89
N LYS A 996 6.93 48.99 33.02
CA LYS A 996 8.20 49.11 33.75
C LYS A 996 8.27 48.14 34.93
N ILE A 997 9.02 47.06 34.80
CA ILE A 997 9.30 46.15 35.90
C ILE A 997 10.39 46.76 36.80
N GLY A 998 10.12 46.90 38.10
CA GLY A 998 11.16 47.02 39.14
C GLY A 998 11.67 48.41 39.55
N ALA A 999 10.92 49.51 39.38
CA ALA A 999 11.33 50.83 39.88
C ALA A 999 10.37 51.40 40.94
N THR A 1000 10.86 51.64 42.16
CA THR A 1000 10.05 52.06 43.34
C THR A 1000 9.73 53.55 43.42
N ASN A 1001 10.12 54.37 42.44
CA ASN A 1001 9.87 55.83 42.40
C ASN A 1001 9.56 56.29 40.96
N VAL A 1002 8.31 56.14 40.52
CA VAL A 1002 7.80 56.70 39.25
C VAL A 1002 6.38 57.24 39.50
N PRO A 1003 5.96 58.39 38.90
CA PRO A 1003 4.60 58.91 39.03
C PRO A 1003 3.52 57.93 38.54
N PRO A 1004 2.25 58.06 39.00
CA PRO A 1004 1.31 56.95 39.08
C PRO A 1004 0.51 56.62 37.79
N THR A 1005 1.04 56.89 36.59
CA THR A 1005 0.26 56.78 35.34
C THR A 1005 0.35 55.45 34.59
N CYS A 1006 1.30 54.54 34.92
CA CYS A 1006 1.35 53.19 34.33
C CYS A 1006 1.55 52.13 35.43
N CYS A 1007 0.46 51.53 35.93
CA CYS A 1007 0.46 50.64 37.09
C CYS A 1007 -0.04 49.21 36.76
N PRO A 1008 0.70 48.14 37.13
CA PRO A 1008 0.37 46.75 36.73
C PRO A 1008 -0.74 46.08 37.55
N THR A 1009 -1.43 46.79 38.46
CA THR A 1009 -2.54 46.25 39.27
C THR A 1009 -3.88 46.96 39.07
N CYS A 1010 -3.95 47.86 38.08
CA CYS A 1010 -5.19 48.56 37.72
C CYS A 1010 -5.86 47.82 36.55
N ASN A 1011 -7.13 47.42 36.71
CA ASN A 1011 -7.90 46.69 35.69
C ASN A 1011 -8.39 47.58 34.51
N GLU A 1012 -7.76 48.73 34.28
CA GLU A 1012 -8.07 49.63 33.17
C GLU A 1012 -6.76 50.01 32.46
N VAL A 1013 -6.76 49.83 31.13
CA VAL A 1013 -5.62 50.14 30.27
C VAL A 1013 -5.56 51.65 30.06
N ASP A 1014 -4.58 52.34 30.67
CA ASP A 1014 -4.36 53.76 30.43
C ASP A 1014 -3.80 53.98 29.00
N PRO A 1015 -4.51 54.69 28.10
CA PRO A 1015 -4.05 54.93 26.74
C PRO A 1015 -2.70 55.65 26.66
N SER A 1016 -2.31 56.41 27.68
CA SER A 1016 -1.04 57.15 27.72
C SER A 1016 0.20 56.26 27.87
N CYS A 1017 0.03 54.98 28.19
CA CYS A 1017 1.10 53.97 28.32
C CYS A 1017 1.30 53.13 27.03
N THR A 1018 0.70 53.55 25.91
CA THR A 1018 0.78 52.87 24.61
C THR A 1018 1.62 53.68 23.63
N LEU A 1019 2.58 53.02 22.96
CA LEU A 1019 3.27 53.58 21.80
C LEU A 1019 2.49 53.22 20.53
N HIS A 1020 2.19 54.24 19.72
CA HIS A 1020 1.44 54.10 18.48
C HIS A 1020 2.34 54.33 17.26
N TYR A 1021 2.50 53.30 16.44
CA TYR A 1021 3.27 53.33 15.20
C TYR A 1021 2.30 53.27 14.01
N HIS A 1022 2.23 54.35 13.23
CA HIS A 1022 1.26 54.53 12.15
C HIS A 1022 1.92 54.40 10.77
N ASN A 1023 1.26 53.67 9.87
CA ASN A 1023 1.78 53.27 8.55
C ASN A 1023 3.09 52.48 8.64
N TYR A 1024 3.27 51.72 9.72
CA TYR A 1024 4.36 50.76 9.85
C TYR A 1024 3.96 49.48 9.09
N PRO A 1025 4.86 48.84 8.32
CA PRO A 1025 4.56 47.56 7.69
C PRO A 1025 4.35 46.49 8.79
N ILE A 1026 3.22 45.82 8.77
CA ILE A 1026 2.89 44.72 9.69
C ILE A 1026 2.40 43.51 8.91
N ILE A 1027 2.48 42.31 9.48
CA ILE A 1027 1.92 41.11 8.84
C ILE A 1027 0.43 41.26 8.58
N ASN A 1028 0.01 40.93 7.37
CA ASN A 1028 -1.40 40.80 6.99
C ASN A 1028 -1.96 39.57 7.72
N PRO A 1029 -2.94 39.69 8.64
CA PRO A 1029 -3.45 38.54 9.40
C PRO A 1029 -4.07 37.45 8.52
N ASN A 1030 -4.49 37.80 7.30
CA ASN A 1030 -5.08 36.89 6.32
C ASN A 1030 -4.08 36.42 5.26
N PHE A 1031 -2.76 36.57 5.47
CA PHE A 1031 -1.80 36.08 4.50
C PHE A 1031 -1.83 34.55 4.40
N VAL A 1032 -1.75 34.09 3.16
CA VAL A 1032 -1.65 32.70 2.74
C VAL A 1032 -0.27 32.50 2.15
N VAL A 1033 0.37 31.37 2.48
CA VAL A 1033 1.49 30.85 1.69
C VAL A 1033 0.85 29.88 0.70
N GLU A 1034 0.96 30.18 -0.60
CA GLU A 1034 0.45 29.30 -1.65
C GLU A 1034 1.16 27.95 -1.55
N ASP A 1035 0.39 26.86 -1.52
CA ASP A 1035 0.90 25.50 -1.50
C ASP A 1035 1.19 25.04 -2.95
N PRO A 1036 2.45 24.84 -3.36
CA PRO A 1036 2.78 24.42 -4.73
C PRO A 1036 2.14 23.08 -5.13
N ARG A 1037 1.76 22.25 -4.15
CA ARG A 1037 0.96 21.03 -4.36
C ARG A 1037 -0.36 21.33 -5.07
N GLU A 1038 -1.07 22.37 -4.66
CA GLU A 1038 -2.43 22.66 -5.17
C GLU A 1038 -2.41 23.05 -6.65
N ALA A 1039 -1.36 23.73 -7.11
CA ALA A 1039 -1.14 24.04 -8.52
C ALA A 1039 -0.79 22.80 -9.37
N LEU A 1040 -0.21 21.75 -8.74
CA LEU A 1040 0.15 20.50 -9.40
C LEU A 1040 -1.00 19.47 -9.38
N GLU A 1041 -1.82 19.42 -8.32
CA GLU A 1041 -2.94 18.48 -8.16
C GLU A 1041 -3.92 18.50 -9.35
N ASP A 1042 -4.32 19.67 -9.83
CA ASP A 1042 -5.18 19.85 -11.01
C ASP A 1042 -4.53 19.41 -12.35
N SER A 1043 -3.21 19.20 -12.34
CA SER A 1043 -2.40 18.75 -13.48
C SER A 1043 -2.06 17.26 -13.41
N LEU A 1044 -2.04 16.63 -12.22
CA LEU A 1044 -1.65 15.23 -12.05
C LEU A 1044 -2.48 14.23 -12.88
N PRO A 1045 -3.83 14.28 -12.94
CA PRO A 1045 -4.59 13.32 -13.75
C PRO A 1045 -4.26 13.45 -15.25
N LYS A 1046 -4.04 14.67 -15.71
CA LYS A 1046 -3.66 14.98 -17.09
C LYS A 1046 -2.24 14.50 -17.39
N MET A 1047 -1.33 14.55 -16.41
CA MET A 1047 0.03 14.05 -16.53
C MET A 1047 0.13 12.53 -16.50
N ARG A 1048 -0.60 11.85 -15.60
CA ARG A 1048 -0.72 10.39 -15.64
C ARG A 1048 -1.29 9.93 -16.98
N GLN A 1049 -2.32 10.63 -17.49
CA GLN A 1049 -2.85 10.36 -18.83
C GLN A 1049 -1.84 10.65 -19.96
N LEU A 1050 -1.06 11.74 -19.84
CA LEU A 1050 0.01 12.06 -20.81
C LEU A 1050 1.09 10.99 -20.82
N LEU A 1051 1.45 10.43 -19.66
CA LEU A 1051 2.42 9.35 -19.52
C LEU A 1051 1.87 8.02 -20.06
N ILE A 1052 0.63 7.65 -19.73
CA ILE A 1052 -0.05 6.49 -20.32
C ILE A 1052 -0.06 6.60 -21.86
N ASN A 1053 -0.44 7.77 -22.39
CA ASN A 1053 -0.47 8.02 -23.82
C ASN A 1053 0.95 7.98 -24.43
N LEU A 1054 1.94 8.58 -23.77
CA LEU A 1054 3.34 8.57 -24.21
C LEU A 1054 3.92 7.15 -24.18
N ASN A 1055 3.61 6.33 -23.18
CA ASN A 1055 4.05 4.94 -23.06
C ASN A 1055 3.40 4.06 -24.14
N ASP A 1056 2.09 4.20 -24.38
CA ASP A 1056 1.43 3.50 -25.50
C ASP A 1056 2.07 3.92 -26.83
N HIS A 1057 2.35 5.21 -27.04
CA HIS A 1057 3.03 5.69 -28.24
C HIS A 1057 4.49 5.20 -28.33
N ILE A 1058 5.21 5.05 -27.21
CA ILE A 1058 6.53 4.39 -27.13
C ILE A 1058 6.42 2.91 -27.51
N GLY A 1059 5.37 2.21 -27.06
CA GLY A 1059 5.05 0.85 -27.45
C GLY A 1059 4.69 0.72 -28.92
N GLN A 1060 3.92 1.65 -29.48
CA GLN A 1060 3.61 1.73 -30.90
C GLN A 1060 4.84 2.10 -31.75
N LEU A 1061 5.77 2.91 -31.24
CA LEU A 1061 7.06 3.19 -31.89
C LEU A 1061 7.98 1.97 -31.86
N TYR A 1062 8.04 1.23 -30.74
CA TYR A 1062 8.83 0.00 -30.60
C TYR A 1062 8.29 -1.16 -31.44
N ARG A 1063 6.95 -1.30 -31.53
CA ARG A 1063 6.27 -2.25 -32.42
C ARG A 1063 6.11 -1.74 -33.86
N HIS A 1064 6.51 -0.49 -34.12
CA HIS A 1064 6.33 0.24 -35.39
C HIS A 1064 4.87 0.29 -35.92
N THR A 1065 3.89 0.23 -35.02
CA THR A 1065 2.46 0.37 -35.33
C THR A 1065 1.98 1.83 -35.30
N TYR A 1066 2.82 2.78 -34.90
CA TYR A 1066 2.48 4.21 -34.88
C TYR A 1066 2.30 4.78 -36.29
N SER A 1067 1.14 5.37 -36.57
CA SER A 1067 0.74 5.85 -37.90
C SER A 1067 1.07 7.32 -38.19
N GLY A 1068 1.62 8.06 -37.22
CA GLY A 1068 2.01 9.46 -37.34
C GLY A 1068 3.50 9.68 -37.66
N ASN A 1069 3.93 10.94 -37.76
CA ASN A 1069 5.35 11.26 -37.83
C ASN A 1069 6.00 11.01 -36.47
N THR A 1070 7.00 10.13 -36.41
CA THR A 1070 7.64 9.69 -35.16
C THR A 1070 8.34 10.82 -34.40
N ALA A 1071 8.71 11.92 -35.09
CA ALA A 1071 9.31 13.10 -34.46
C ALA A 1071 8.30 13.97 -33.69
N ASP A 1072 7.01 13.87 -33.99
CA ASP A 1072 5.95 14.64 -33.31
C ASP A 1072 5.73 14.16 -31.85
N VAL A 1073 6.12 12.92 -31.53
CA VAL A 1073 5.94 12.33 -30.19
C VAL A 1073 6.78 13.03 -29.12
N PRO A 1074 8.13 13.09 -29.21
CA PRO A 1074 8.94 13.83 -28.24
C PRO A 1074 8.74 15.36 -28.32
N GLU A 1075 8.42 15.91 -29.50
CA GLU A 1075 8.20 17.36 -29.68
C GLU A 1075 6.96 17.88 -28.92
N ALA A 1076 5.95 17.03 -28.67
CA ALA A 1076 4.74 17.41 -27.93
C ALA A 1076 4.92 17.44 -26.40
N VAL A 1077 5.79 16.59 -25.83
CA VAL A 1077 5.87 16.36 -24.37
C VAL A 1077 7.03 17.06 -23.66
N LEU A 1078 8.03 17.51 -24.42
CA LEU A 1078 9.25 18.14 -23.88
C LEU A 1078 8.97 19.31 -22.91
N VAL A 1079 8.07 20.23 -23.26
CA VAL A 1079 7.82 21.44 -22.45
C VAL A 1079 6.95 21.15 -21.21
N PRO A 1080 5.80 20.43 -21.30
CA PRO A 1080 5.02 20.07 -20.13
C PRO A 1080 5.82 19.31 -19.06
N ILE A 1081 6.62 18.31 -19.46
CA ILE A 1081 7.38 17.47 -18.54
C ILE A 1081 8.36 18.32 -17.70
N ASN A 1082 9.20 19.12 -18.37
CA ASN A 1082 10.23 19.93 -17.68
C ASN A 1082 9.64 20.97 -16.72
N LEU A 1083 8.49 21.56 -17.03
CA LEU A 1083 7.84 22.55 -16.15
C LEU A 1083 7.32 21.92 -14.85
N ILE A 1084 6.87 20.66 -14.91
CA ILE A 1084 6.35 19.94 -13.75
C ILE A 1084 7.48 19.41 -12.88
N THR A 1085 8.55 18.84 -13.46
CA THR A 1085 9.75 18.45 -12.71
C THR A 1085 10.31 19.64 -11.89
N GLN A 1086 10.28 20.86 -12.45
CA GLN A 1086 10.68 22.06 -11.69
C GLN A 1086 9.74 22.40 -10.53
N GLY A 1087 8.43 22.21 -10.68
CA GLY A 1087 7.46 22.39 -9.58
C GLY A 1087 7.71 21.42 -8.42
N VAL A 1088 8.06 20.18 -8.74
CA VAL A 1088 8.40 19.14 -7.76
C VAL A 1088 9.71 19.46 -7.02
N HIS A 1089 10.75 19.90 -7.74
CA HIS A 1089 11.99 20.37 -7.10
C HIS A 1089 11.75 21.53 -6.12
N ASN A 1090 10.79 22.43 -6.40
CA ASN A 1090 10.43 23.50 -5.46
C ASN A 1090 9.77 22.93 -4.20
N MET A 1091 8.86 21.96 -4.32
CA MET A 1091 8.27 21.25 -3.17
C MET A 1091 9.33 20.54 -2.33
N LYS A 1092 10.33 19.92 -2.99
CA LYS A 1092 11.46 19.23 -2.34
C LYS A 1092 12.25 20.17 -1.44
N ALA A 1093 12.64 21.34 -1.96
CA ALA A 1093 13.34 22.37 -1.20
C ALA A 1093 12.54 22.84 0.03
N MET A 1094 11.21 22.95 -0.05
CA MET A 1094 10.37 23.31 1.10
C MET A 1094 10.33 22.22 2.19
N VAL A 1095 10.29 20.94 1.81
CA VAL A 1095 10.32 19.81 2.76
C VAL A 1095 11.68 19.66 3.42
N GLU A 1096 12.77 19.81 2.66
CA GLU A 1096 14.14 19.82 3.17
C GLU A 1096 14.32 20.98 4.16
N ALA A 1097 13.92 22.19 3.79
CA ALA A 1097 13.90 23.36 4.65
C ALA A 1097 13.14 23.15 5.97
N SER A 1098 11.94 22.55 5.90
CA SER A 1098 11.12 22.21 7.07
C SER A 1098 11.87 21.26 8.02
N SER A 1099 12.56 20.28 7.43
CA SER A 1099 13.29 19.24 8.14
C SER A 1099 14.61 19.76 8.74
N GLU A 1100 15.30 20.67 8.05
CA GLU A 1100 16.48 21.37 8.55
C GLU A 1100 16.12 22.32 9.71
N VAL A 1101 15.02 23.09 9.61
CA VAL A 1101 14.54 23.91 10.73
C VAL A 1101 14.23 23.01 11.94
N ALA A 1102 13.51 21.90 11.75
CA ALA A 1102 13.28 20.91 12.82
C ALA A 1102 14.57 20.28 13.38
N GLY A 1103 15.61 20.13 12.56
CA GLY A 1103 16.94 19.66 12.95
C GLY A 1103 17.75 20.68 13.76
N VAL A 1104 17.79 21.94 13.33
CA VAL A 1104 18.50 23.03 14.02
C VAL A 1104 17.83 23.40 15.35
N LEU A 1105 16.51 23.21 15.47
CA LEU A 1105 15.80 23.31 16.75
C LEU A 1105 16.30 22.29 17.79
N LYS A 1106 16.78 21.11 17.38
CA LYS A 1106 17.50 20.17 18.28
C LYS A 1106 18.88 20.68 18.71
N GLN A 1107 19.46 21.65 18.01
CA GLN A 1107 20.82 22.17 18.23
C GLN A 1107 20.89 23.60 18.84
N GLN A 1108 19.74 24.23 19.11
CA GLN A 1108 19.62 25.44 19.95
C GLN A 1108 20.31 26.73 19.44
N GLN A 1109 20.51 26.92 18.12
CA GLN A 1109 21.19 28.12 17.57
C GLN A 1109 20.25 29.15 16.90
N ILE A 1110 19.79 30.13 17.68
CA ILE A 1110 18.77 31.13 17.27
C ILE A 1110 19.22 32.03 16.10
N SER A 1111 20.47 32.50 16.03
CA SER A 1111 20.91 33.41 14.95
C SER A 1111 21.09 32.70 13.60
N LEU A 1112 21.36 31.39 13.64
CA LEU A 1112 21.45 30.56 12.44
C LEU A 1112 20.06 30.39 11.81
N ILE A 1113 19.03 30.16 12.64
CA ILE A 1113 17.62 30.00 12.22
C ILE A 1113 17.13 31.23 11.43
N VAL A 1114 17.36 32.46 11.92
CA VAL A 1114 16.92 33.68 11.18
C VAL A 1114 17.63 33.81 9.83
N THR A 1115 18.95 33.54 9.79
CA THR A 1115 19.75 33.64 8.56
C THR A 1115 19.32 32.59 7.53
N MET A 1116 19.01 31.37 7.98
CA MET A 1116 18.46 30.31 7.13
C MET A 1116 17.05 30.66 6.68
N VAL A 1117 16.14 31.09 7.57
CA VAL A 1117 14.75 31.40 7.20
C VAL A 1117 14.64 32.55 6.20
N THR A 1118 15.50 33.58 6.26
CA THR A 1118 15.57 34.60 5.20
C THR A 1118 16.01 34.02 3.85
N ALA A 1119 16.92 33.03 3.83
CA ALA A 1119 17.22 32.30 2.60
C ALA A 1119 16.03 31.43 2.15
N LEU A 1120 15.30 30.79 3.08
CA LEU A 1120 14.19 29.88 2.82
C LEU A 1120 12.92 30.56 2.29
N ILE A 1121 12.68 31.84 2.59
CA ILE A 1121 11.55 32.59 2.03
C ILE A 1121 11.77 32.85 0.52
N GLY A 1122 13.02 32.94 0.06
CA GLY A 1122 13.38 33.11 -1.35
C GLY A 1122 13.09 31.91 -2.26
N PHE A 1123 12.53 30.81 -1.74
CA PHE A 1123 12.18 29.60 -2.50
C PHE A 1123 10.69 29.48 -2.84
N VAL A 1124 9.83 30.40 -2.38
CA VAL A 1124 8.39 30.37 -2.71
C VAL A 1124 8.20 30.81 -4.18
N PRO A 1125 7.71 29.94 -5.09
CA PRO A 1125 7.38 30.37 -6.44
C PRO A 1125 6.11 31.22 -6.41
N PHE A 1126 6.18 32.47 -6.88
CA PHE A 1126 5.02 33.34 -7.01
C PHE A 1126 4.07 32.80 -8.10
N ALA A 1127 2.94 32.21 -7.70
CA ALA A 1127 1.92 31.67 -8.61
C ALA A 1127 0.56 32.41 -8.49
N GLY A 1128 0.59 33.64 -7.95
CA GLY A 1128 -0.59 34.49 -7.74
C GLY A 1128 -0.51 35.85 -8.45
N THR A 1129 -1.67 36.40 -8.82
CA THR A 1129 -1.78 37.58 -9.72
C THR A 1129 -1.45 38.93 -9.05
N ALA A 1130 -0.17 39.23 -8.80
CA ALA A 1130 0.32 40.60 -8.63
C ALA A 1130 1.85 40.76 -8.81
N ILE A 1131 2.25 41.55 -9.82
CA ILE A 1131 3.55 42.27 -9.94
C ILE A 1131 4.84 41.42 -9.95
N CYS A 1132 5.36 41.16 -11.16
CA CYS A 1132 6.68 40.57 -11.40
C CYS A 1132 7.82 41.62 -11.39
N ALA A 1133 8.97 41.31 -10.77
CA ALA A 1133 10.33 41.73 -11.20
C ALA A 1133 11.48 41.34 -10.22
N ALA A 1134 11.18 41.04 -8.95
CA ALA A 1134 12.18 41.05 -7.86
C ALA A 1134 12.91 39.71 -7.59
N GLY A 1135 12.18 38.59 -7.56
CA GLY A 1135 12.56 37.43 -6.73
C GLY A 1135 13.64 36.46 -7.23
N PHE A 1136 14.11 36.57 -8.48
CA PHE A 1136 14.86 35.45 -9.10
C PHE A 1136 16.40 35.53 -9.02
N ASN A 1137 17.00 36.69 -8.73
CA ASN A 1137 18.47 36.86 -8.74
C ASN A 1137 19.25 35.99 -7.74
N ILE A 1138 18.57 35.36 -6.76
CA ILE A 1138 19.20 34.50 -5.75
C ILE A 1138 19.34 33.04 -6.24
N ILE A 1139 18.47 32.58 -7.15
CA ILE A 1139 18.47 31.18 -7.65
C ILE A 1139 19.78 30.82 -8.37
N GLY A 1140 20.44 31.79 -9.01
CA GLY A 1140 21.70 31.60 -9.73
C GLY A 1140 22.90 31.08 -8.91
N LYS A 1141 22.78 30.97 -7.58
CA LYS A 1141 23.80 30.33 -6.72
C LYS A 1141 23.51 28.86 -6.38
N SER A 1142 22.26 28.42 -6.44
CA SER A 1142 21.87 27.05 -6.03
C SER A 1142 21.97 26.03 -7.16
N VAL A 1143 21.81 26.47 -8.41
CA VAL A 1143 21.94 25.64 -9.64
C VAL A 1143 23.36 25.05 -9.83
N ILE A 1144 24.33 25.47 -9.01
CA ILE A 1144 25.73 25.01 -9.06
C ILE A 1144 25.96 23.75 -8.19
N MET A 1145 25.02 23.38 -7.30
CA MET A 1145 25.30 22.41 -6.23
C MET A 1145 24.81 20.97 -6.47
N LEU A 1146 24.04 20.72 -7.54
CA LEU A 1146 23.63 19.39 -8.00
C LEU A 1146 23.88 19.27 -9.52
N GLY A 1147 24.48 18.17 -9.96
CA GLY A 1147 25.01 18.02 -11.32
C GLY A 1147 23.97 17.77 -12.43
N GLU A 1148 24.43 17.96 -13.67
CA GLU A 1148 23.87 17.42 -14.93
C GLU A 1148 22.58 18.00 -15.56
N LEU A 1149 21.95 19.06 -15.02
CA LEU A 1149 20.76 19.69 -15.65
C LEU A 1149 20.95 21.13 -16.18
N THR A 1150 22.14 21.48 -16.68
CA THR A 1150 22.53 22.91 -16.76
C THR A 1150 21.95 23.74 -17.91
N GLN A 1151 21.57 23.22 -19.09
CA GLN A 1151 21.35 24.10 -20.25
C GLN A 1151 19.89 24.38 -20.66
N VAL A 1152 18.99 23.38 -20.68
CA VAL A 1152 17.57 23.63 -21.01
C VAL A 1152 16.88 24.36 -19.85
N SER A 1153 17.16 23.94 -18.63
CA SER A 1153 16.63 24.53 -17.39
C SER A 1153 17.07 25.98 -17.18
N LEU A 1154 18.33 26.34 -17.47
CA LEU A 1154 18.78 27.75 -17.42
C LEU A 1154 18.06 28.65 -18.45
N ASN A 1155 17.66 28.11 -19.60
CA ASN A 1155 16.96 28.89 -20.62
C ASN A 1155 15.43 28.98 -20.34
N LEU A 1156 14.83 27.97 -19.71
CA LEU A 1156 13.46 28.05 -19.19
C LEU A 1156 13.37 28.97 -17.96
N TYR A 1157 14.39 28.98 -17.11
CA TYR A 1157 14.56 29.95 -16.02
C TYR A 1157 14.59 31.39 -16.53
N ALA A 1158 15.26 31.66 -17.66
CA ALA A 1158 15.24 32.99 -18.28
C ALA A 1158 13.83 33.44 -18.76
N LEU A 1159 12.91 32.50 -19.02
CA LEU A 1159 11.52 32.79 -19.38
C LEU A 1159 10.63 33.03 -18.15
N SER A 1160 10.87 32.35 -17.02
CA SER A 1160 10.13 32.62 -15.77
C SER A 1160 10.45 34.00 -15.19
N THR A 1161 11.58 34.59 -15.59
CA THR A 1161 12.01 35.94 -15.21
C THR A 1161 11.48 37.07 -16.11
N ASP A 1162 10.77 36.75 -17.21
CA ASP A 1162 10.18 37.77 -18.08
C ASP A 1162 8.85 38.30 -17.48
N PRO A 1163 8.76 39.60 -17.12
CA PRO A 1163 7.56 40.17 -16.50
C PRO A 1163 6.35 40.24 -17.43
N THR A 1164 6.48 39.94 -18.73
CA THR A 1164 5.38 40.03 -19.70
C THR A 1164 4.57 38.74 -19.88
N HIS A 1165 5.08 37.57 -19.44
CA HIS A 1165 4.46 36.28 -19.76
C HIS A 1165 4.26 35.29 -18.59
N GLY A 1166 4.81 35.54 -17.40
CA GLY A 1166 4.75 34.60 -16.26
C GLY A 1166 3.34 34.08 -15.89
N ALA A 1167 2.32 34.94 -15.94
CA ALA A 1167 0.94 34.58 -15.60
C ALA A 1167 0.26 33.62 -16.61
N ASN A 1168 0.82 33.47 -17.82
CA ASN A 1168 0.22 32.64 -18.88
C ASN A 1168 0.76 31.20 -18.91
N LEU A 1169 1.85 30.90 -18.19
CA LEU A 1169 2.52 29.60 -18.30
C LEU A 1169 1.66 28.43 -17.81
N LEU A 1170 0.84 28.64 -16.77
CA LEU A 1170 -0.08 27.64 -16.24
C LEU A 1170 -1.29 27.41 -17.18
N PHE A 1171 -1.83 28.46 -17.79
CA PHE A 1171 -2.84 28.33 -18.85
C PHE A 1171 -2.28 27.63 -20.09
N VAL A 1172 -1.01 27.90 -20.44
CA VAL A 1172 -0.30 27.16 -21.49
C VAL A 1172 -0.15 25.67 -21.15
N ILE A 1173 0.12 25.30 -19.89
CA ILE A 1173 0.11 23.88 -19.47
C ILE A 1173 -1.28 23.25 -19.67
N ILE A 1174 -2.35 23.92 -19.28
CA ILE A 1174 -3.73 23.41 -19.38
C ILE A 1174 -4.23 23.33 -20.83
N ASP A 1175 -3.99 24.36 -21.65
CA ASP A 1175 -4.39 24.41 -23.06
C ASP A 1175 -3.54 23.49 -23.95
N LEU A 1176 -2.25 23.28 -23.62
CA LEU A 1176 -1.44 22.28 -24.33
C LEU A 1176 -1.84 20.85 -23.93
N THR A 1177 -1.93 20.55 -22.63
CA THR A 1177 -2.27 19.17 -22.17
C THR A 1177 -3.65 18.71 -22.62
N SER A 1178 -4.64 19.59 -22.72
CA SER A 1178 -5.97 19.25 -23.23
C SER A 1178 -6.02 18.96 -24.74
N VAL A 1179 -5.04 19.45 -25.53
CA VAL A 1179 -4.92 19.18 -26.98
C VAL A 1179 -4.18 17.86 -27.25
N PHE A 1180 -3.35 17.36 -26.33
CA PHE A 1180 -2.52 16.17 -26.54
C PHE A 1180 -3.23 14.81 -26.36
N ILE A 1181 -4.47 14.79 -25.88
CA ILE A 1181 -5.11 13.55 -25.39
C ILE A 1181 -5.48 12.52 -26.49
N PRO A 1182 -5.89 12.87 -27.73
CA PRO A 1182 -6.26 11.87 -28.73
C PRO A 1182 -5.23 11.63 -29.85
N ASN A 1183 -4.31 12.57 -30.14
CA ASN A 1183 -3.38 12.44 -31.27
C ASN A 1183 -2.17 13.39 -31.19
N PHE A 1184 -0.97 12.85 -30.98
CA PHE A 1184 0.29 13.61 -30.90
C PHE A 1184 0.59 14.45 -32.15
N SER A 1185 0.21 14.00 -33.36
CA SER A 1185 0.41 14.78 -34.59
C SER A 1185 -0.43 16.07 -34.63
N GLN A 1186 -1.61 16.09 -33.99
CA GLN A 1186 -2.40 17.30 -33.84
C GLN A 1186 -1.78 18.25 -32.81
N GLY A 1187 -1.20 17.70 -31.73
CA GLY A 1187 -0.40 18.44 -30.76
C GLY A 1187 0.80 19.15 -31.40
N ALA A 1188 1.63 18.40 -32.13
CA ALA A 1188 2.77 18.97 -32.84
C ALA A 1188 2.35 19.96 -33.93
N ALA A 1189 1.21 19.75 -34.61
CA ALA A 1189 0.64 20.71 -35.55
C ALA A 1189 0.15 22.00 -34.86
N ALA A 1190 -0.46 21.90 -33.68
CA ALA A 1190 -0.86 23.05 -32.87
C ALA A 1190 0.36 23.85 -32.39
N PHE A 1191 1.42 23.17 -31.95
CA PHE A 1191 2.71 23.77 -31.59
C PHE A 1191 3.36 24.50 -32.78
N LYS A 1192 3.41 23.85 -33.96
CA LYS A 1192 3.91 24.43 -35.22
C LYS A 1192 3.06 25.62 -35.69
N LYS A 1193 1.74 25.59 -35.45
CA LYS A 1193 0.80 26.68 -35.76
C LYS A 1193 0.95 27.87 -34.80
N ALA A 1194 1.04 27.64 -33.49
CA ALA A 1194 1.27 28.69 -32.50
C ALA A 1194 2.57 29.48 -32.79
N ARG A 1195 3.63 28.74 -33.16
CA ARG A 1195 4.91 29.27 -33.63
C ARG A 1195 4.80 30.06 -34.94
N ALA A 1196 3.97 29.63 -35.88
CA ALA A 1196 3.72 30.37 -37.13
C ALA A 1196 2.82 31.61 -36.93
N GLU A 1197 1.99 31.64 -35.89
CA GLU A 1197 1.13 32.76 -35.51
C GLU A 1197 1.83 33.81 -34.62
N GLY A 1198 3.09 33.60 -34.24
CA GLY A 1198 3.88 34.53 -33.42
C GLY A 1198 3.46 34.61 -31.94
N LYS A 1199 2.63 33.68 -31.47
CA LYS A 1199 2.26 33.56 -30.05
C LYS A 1199 3.42 32.95 -29.28
N PHE A 1200 3.71 33.44 -28.07
CA PHE A 1200 4.81 32.92 -27.23
C PHE A 1200 6.18 32.91 -27.93
N GLN A 1201 6.45 33.91 -28.78
CA GLN A 1201 7.62 33.92 -29.65
C GLN A 1201 8.94 33.74 -28.88
N ASP A 1202 9.04 34.27 -27.65
CA ASP A 1202 10.25 34.15 -26.82
C ASP A 1202 10.45 32.74 -26.26
N VAL A 1203 9.36 32.02 -25.93
CA VAL A 1203 9.40 30.59 -25.60
C VAL A 1203 9.92 29.80 -26.81
N PHE A 1204 9.43 30.12 -28.01
CA PHE A 1204 9.88 29.46 -29.24
C PHE A 1204 11.31 29.82 -29.63
N ASN A 1205 11.78 31.05 -29.38
CA ASN A 1205 13.16 31.47 -29.59
C ASN A 1205 14.14 30.71 -28.66
N VAL A 1206 13.75 30.45 -27.41
CA VAL A 1206 14.50 29.61 -26.46
C VAL A 1206 14.52 28.14 -26.88
N VAL A 1207 13.37 27.57 -27.26
CA VAL A 1207 13.29 26.22 -27.81
C VAL A 1207 14.11 26.09 -29.09
N GLU A 1208 14.16 27.13 -29.92
CA GLU A 1208 14.97 27.18 -31.14
C GLU A 1208 16.48 27.33 -30.83
N ALA A 1209 16.87 28.07 -29.80
CA ALA A 1209 18.25 28.09 -29.32
C ALA A 1209 18.72 26.73 -28.79
N ALA A 1210 17.87 26.00 -28.05
CA ALA A 1210 18.15 24.62 -27.64
C ALA A 1210 18.22 23.66 -28.85
N ARG A 1211 17.25 23.76 -29.76
CA ARG A 1211 17.15 22.92 -30.97
C ARG A 1211 18.27 23.16 -31.98
N LEU A 1212 18.81 24.39 -32.06
CA LEU A 1212 19.97 24.72 -32.89
C LEU A 1212 21.26 24.07 -32.40
N VAL A 1213 21.37 23.75 -31.11
CA VAL A 1213 22.48 22.96 -30.57
C VAL A 1213 22.31 21.48 -30.91
N GLN A 1214 21.11 20.90 -30.71
CA GLN A 1214 20.88 19.45 -30.84
C GLN A 1214 20.67 18.96 -32.29
N VAL A 1215 19.98 19.71 -33.15
CA VAL A 1215 19.54 19.20 -34.48
C VAL A 1215 20.51 19.55 -35.61
N SER A 1216 21.32 20.61 -35.45
CA SER A 1216 22.14 21.18 -36.54
C SER A 1216 23.34 20.31 -37.00
N ARG A 1217 23.64 19.20 -36.31
CA ARG A 1217 24.77 18.31 -36.63
C ARG A 1217 24.41 16.92 -37.15
N ILE A 1218 23.13 16.54 -37.13
CA ILE A 1218 22.70 15.15 -37.43
C ILE A 1218 22.02 15.03 -38.81
N ILE A 1219 21.48 16.11 -39.40
CA ILE A 1219 20.71 16.05 -40.64
C ILE A 1219 21.17 17.07 -41.69
N VAL A 1220 21.81 16.55 -42.74
CA VAL A 1220 22.05 17.04 -44.14
C VAL A 1220 23.47 16.59 -44.53
N PRO A 1221 23.69 15.94 -45.70
CA PRO A 1221 22.91 16.01 -46.93
C PRO A 1221 22.43 14.64 -47.50
N SER A 1222 21.18 14.57 -47.95
CA SER A 1222 20.72 13.65 -49.02
C SER A 1222 19.30 14.01 -49.49
N PHE A 1223 19.09 15.21 -50.06
CA PHE A 1223 17.97 15.49 -50.98
C PHE A 1223 18.20 16.83 -51.70
N TYR A 1224 18.91 16.76 -52.83
CA TYR A 1224 18.89 17.79 -53.87
C TYR A 1224 19.10 17.09 -55.21
N PHE A 1225 18.01 16.75 -55.91
CA PHE A 1225 17.98 16.61 -57.37
C PHE A 1225 16.52 16.50 -57.88
N GLY A 1226 16.18 17.40 -58.80
CA GLY A 1226 14.94 17.43 -59.59
C GLY A 1226 13.82 18.28 -59.00
N PHE A 1227 13.49 19.48 -59.50
CA PHE A 1227 13.90 20.27 -60.65
C PHE A 1227 13.22 21.65 -60.45
N GLY A 1228 13.88 22.77 -60.75
CA GLY A 1228 13.32 24.12 -60.58
C GLY A 1228 14.35 25.11 -60.06
#